data_AF-A0A9E4IJV2-F1
#
_entry.id   AF-A0A9E4IJV2-F1
#
_cell.length_a   1.000
_cell.length_b   1.000
_cell.length_c   1.000
_cell.angle_alpha   90.00
_cell.angle_beta   90.00
_cell.angle_gamma   90.00
#
_symmetry.space_group_name_H-M   'P 1'
#
loop_
_entity.id
_entity.type
_entity.pdbx_description
1 polymer ?
#
loop_
_entity_poly.entity_id
_entity_poly.type
_entity_poly.pdbx_seq_one_letter_code
_entity_poly.pdbx_strand_id
1 'polypeptide(L)'
;MSERSRLEQRVSRAVARAAVSGRPSVVTLAAPAKERDALAVALEAGPPLAYWELPDRGFAMAASGEAHTIRTPAEDKRFGTASAAIRDLASRTHQAAFDGAERAPLLIGGFSFSPSGAWPGFPAGRLVLPELAYIQRDPGNRVWMAATEVLAGADPAAVAGTLLGRIRSARHTAPARVTPRVTDNRRAEDIDLSDPGYLAGAVEAIRLIRDGDLTKVTLARRLDVDHRPDLGPFLAALRQIYGTCAVFAFGRPEGAVFCGVTPELLARVEGLTVKALALAGTAPRGSSRSEDQRLAHLLLNDSKELEEHAYVRSELMRRLSDRGFALDPPERTGILELPGIFHLATPISAVAPVGTGVLDVVGSLHPTPAVGGLPRDLATRWITAHEPFDRGWYAGPVGYCDLTGNGEFHAGLRSCLIEGNRTSLFAGAGIVSASQPEKELLETDLKLGALLPSLSGMTDHRWRTYATADTLATALGEGGVAEVIVSPGSRSTPLALAVRDEGPPSKVVLDERSAGFTALGLARATGKPAAVVCTSGSAAANYLPAVVEADRGRVPLVVITSDRPPGFLDRDAHQTINQVGLYGSAVRASAYLPVAHECDPEWVAGEVLRVLEAAFTPNAGPVHLNVPFDKPLEPPARRDTKPSFEMPLPESPGERVLGASVEMLEGFMDRAASGVIVVGPRDTGRTERDAVYRLAALSGWPILADGMSGLRSRDEENLVTTGDMLVGDRSFVTRHTPDAMLRIGGTPTGTATQNWLEGLRAPEIVLDPDFRWTAAGPEAVLRDPIAPLLERVSPSPVDGRWTRAWRSADLRVRGRRRYERTHHPDTELALTAEILDSEALVWVGSSMPVRHVNAMMEPGCRAAVFGNRGACGIDGALASATGAALGLDRRVTALLGDLTFLHDVGSLATARALGVDLSVMVLDNGGGAIFEMLPYLRSLRESGAEDAYAQGRELFVTPHDQDLVAVAGGFGVTAERIEPGEMAGALRRARSRPGVSVLVAKTDSEAMFAAYDRLYRT
;
A
#
# COMPACT_ATOMS: atom_id res chain seq x y z
N MET A 1 15.95 -66.97 -4.69
CA MET A 1 16.88 -66.08 -5.43
C MET A 1 16.76 -64.67 -4.89
N SER A 2 17.87 -64.04 -4.50
CA SER A 2 17.89 -62.62 -4.13
C SER A 2 17.56 -61.73 -5.33
N GLU A 3 17.07 -60.51 -5.09
CA GLU A 3 16.82 -59.49 -6.14
C GLU A 3 18.06 -59.26 -7.02
N ARG A 4 19.25 -59.29 -6.41
CA ARG A 4 20.56 -59.23 -7.07
C ARG A 4 20.76 -60.35 -8.09
N SER A 5 20.49 -61.60 -7.69
CA SER A 5 20.62 -62.77 -8.55
C SER A 5 19.63 -62.75 -9.73
N ARG A 6 18.42 -62.20 -9.52
CA ARG A 6 17.42 -62.00 -10.59
C ARG A 6 17.87 -60.91 -11.58
N LEU A 7 18.44 -59.81 -11.10
CA LEU A 7 18.95 -58.71 -11.91
C LEU A 7 20.13 -59.15 -12.81
N GLU A 8 21.11 -59.85 -12.22
CA GLU A 8 22.27 -60.42 -12.91
C GLU A 8 21.86 -61.43 -14.00
N GLN A 9 20.85 -62.27 -13.73
CA GLN A 9 20.33 -63.21 -14.72
C GLN A 9 19.58 -62.52 -15.88
N ARG A 10 18.78 -61.48 -15.60
CA ARG A 10 18.01 -60.74 -16.62
C ARG A 10 18.93 -59.97 -17.56
N VAL A 11 19.93 -59.25 -17.04
CA VAL A 11 20.89 -58.51 -17.87
C VAL A 11 21.75 -59.46 -18.72
N SER A 12 22.23 -60.57 -18.14
CA SER A 12 23.02 -61.56 -18.89
C SER A 12 22.26 -62.15 -20.08
N ARG A 13 20.95 -62.43 -19.92
CA ARG A 13 20.08 -62.89 -21.02
C ARG A 13 19.83 -61.83 -22.08
N ALA A 14 19.75 -60.55 -21.72
CA ALA A 14 19.57 -59.46 -22.68
C ALA A 14 20.86 -59.22 -23.48
N VAL A 15 22.01 -59.21 -22.81
CA VAL A 15 23.32 -59.07 -23.47
C VAL A 15 23.63 -60.28 -24.35
N ALA A 16 23.33 -61.51 -23.91
CA ALA A 16 23.51 -62.71 -24.75
C ALA A 16 22.64 -62.65 -26.02
N ARG A 17 21.39 -62.19 -25.92
CA ARG A 17 20.52 -61.98 -27.10
C ARG A 17 21.08 -60.90 -28.04
N ALA A 18 21.64 -59.83 -27.48
CA ALA A 18 22.30 -58.78 -28.26
C ALA A 18 23.56 -59.30 -28.97
N ALA A 19 24.38 -60.12 -28.30
CA ALA A 19 25.61 -60.68 -28.85
C ALA A 19 25.37 -61.63 -30.04
N VAL A 20 24.27 -62.40 -30.01
CA VAL A 20 23.88 -63.31 -31.10
C VAL A 20 23.48 -62.57 -32.38
N SER A 21 23.08 -61.29 -32.29
CA SER A 21 22.59 -60.51 -33.44
C SER A 21 23.68 -60.17 -34.48
N GLY A 22 24.97 -60.22 -34.12
CA GLY A 22 26.10 -59.98 -35.04
C GLY A 22 26.25 -58.53 -35.56
N ARG A 23 25.36 -57.61 -35.15
CA ARG A 23 25.40 -56.17 -35.47
C ARG A 23 25.51 -55.35 -34.20
N PRO A 24 25.98 -54.08 -34.26
CA PRO A 24 25.95 -53.19 -33.11
C PRO A 24 24.53 -53.15 -32.52
N SER A 25 24.41 -53.43 -31.23
CA SER A 25 23.11 -53.53 -30.54
C SER A 25 23.14 -52.71 -29.26
N VAL A 26 21.97 -52.31 -28.75
CA VAL A 26 21.84 -51.53 -27.52
C VAL A 26 21.22 -52.39 -26.44
N VAL A 27 21.75 -52.34 -25.22
CA VAL A 27 21.19 -53.08 -24.07
C VAL A 27 20.76 -52.09 -23.01
N THR A 28 19.48 -52.16 -22.61
CA THR A 28 18.92 -51.31 -21.55
C THR A 28 18.48 -52.18 -20.38
N LEU A 29 19.00 -51.89 -19.19
CA LEU A 29 18.63 -52.51 -17.92
C LEU A 29 17.78 -51.51 -17.11
N ALA A 30 16.51 -51.82 -16.88
CA ALA A 30 15.61 -50.99 -16.07
C ALA A 30 15.22 -51.73 -14.79
N ALA A 31 15.52 -51.15 -13.63
CA ALA A 31 15.27 -51.74 -12.32
C ALA A 31 14.61 -50.74 -11.35
N PRO A 32 13.83 -51.22 -10.35
CA PRO A 32 13.26 -50.34 -9.33
C PRO A 32 14.34 -49.55 -8.57
N ALA A 33 14.04 -48.30 -8.24
CA ALA A 33 14.91 -47.41 -7.49
C ALA A 33 14.18 -46.76 -6.31
N LYS A 34 14.94 -46.12 -5.40
CA LYS A 34 14.36 -45.35 -4.29
C LYS A 34 13.88 -43.99 -4.82
N GLU A 35 12.79 -43.50 -4.23
CA GLU A 35 12.28 -42.17 -4.50
C GLU A 35 13.30 -41.09 -4.11
N ARG A 36 13.55 -40.17 -5.04
CA ARG A 36 14.47 -39.03 -4.92
C ARG A 36 13.88 -37.84 -5.67
N ASP A 37 14.34 -36.64 -5.36
CA ASP A 37 14.02 -35.46 -6.16
C ASP A 37 14.70 -35.56 -7.53
N ALA A 38 13.91 -35.73 -8.61
CA ALA A 38 14.42 -35.88 -9.96
C ALA A 38 15.30 -34.69 -10.39
N LEU A 39 14.97 -33.47 -9.95
CA LEU A 39 15.79 -32.29 -10.23
C LEU A 39 17.16 -32.41 -9.57
N ALA A 40 17.21 -32.89 -8.32
CA ALA A 40 18.48 -33.12 -7.64
C ALA A 40 19.31 -34.17 -8.37
N VAL A 41 18.68 -35.27 -8.82
CA VAL A 41 19.34 -36.33 -9.62
C VAL A 41 19.92 -35.77 -10.91
N ALA A 42 19.21 -34.86 -11.59
CA ALA A 42 19.68 -34.26 -12.84
C ALA A 42 20.94 -33.39 -12.67
N LEU A 43 21.15 -32.83 -11.47
CA LEU A 43 22.24 -31.89 -11.16
C LEU A 43 23.49 -32.55 -10.55
N GLU A 44 23.43 -33.83 -10.14
CA GLU A 44 24.53 -34.50 -9.42
C GLU A 44 25.85 -34.56 -10.20
N ALA A 45 25.78 -34.56 -11.54
CA ALA A 45 26.93 -34.71 -12.43
C ALA A 45 27.33 -33.41 -13.17
N GLY A 46 26.80 -32.26 -12.77
CA GLY A 46 26.95 -30.97 -13.48
C GLY A 46 25.69 -30.57 -14.26
N PRO A 47 25.80 -29.75 -15.33
CA PRO A 47 24.65 -29.39 -16.15
C PRO A 47 23.91 -30.65 -16.65
N PRO A 48 22.57 -30.71 -16.52
CA PRO A 48 21.83 -31.92 -16.84
C PRO A 48 21.89 -32.20 -18.33
N LEU A 49 22.13 -33.44 -18.75
CA LEU A 49 21.94 -33.82 -20.16
C LEU A 49 20.50 -33.54 -20.57
N ALA A 50 19.55 -33.99 -19.74
CA ALA A 50 18.17 -33.55 -19.79
C ALA A 50 17.44 -33.72 -18.46
N TYR A 51 16.50 -32.83 -18.19
CA TYR A 51 15.54 -32.89 -17.10
C TYR A 51 14.15 -32.55 -17.67
N TRP A 52 13.14 -33.28 -17.24
CA TRP A 52 11.75 -33.09 -17.65
C TRP A 52 10.81 -33.45 -16.51
N GLU A 53 9.89 -32.57 -16.14
CA GLU A 53 8.92 -32.78 -15.08
C GLU A 53 7.54 -32.26 -15.47
N LEU A 54 6.51 -33.02 -15.11
CA LEU A 54 5.10 -32.69 -15.21
C LEU A 54 4.50 -32.87 -13.80
N PRO A 55 4.50 -31.80 -12.98
CA PRO A 55 4.23 -31.94 -11.54
C PRO A 55 2.81 -32.45 -11.24
N ASP A 56 1.81 -31.96 -11.96
CA ASP A 56 0.39 -32.35 -11.84
C ASP A 56 0.13 -33.83 -12.15
N ARG A 57 0.97 -34.44 -12.99
CA ARG A 57 0.87 -35.86 -13.39
C ARG A 57 1.82 -36.78 -12.63
N GLY A 58 2.62 -36.25 -11.72
CA GLY A 58 3.61 -37.04 -10.99
C GLY A 58 4.63 -37.73 -11.91
N PHE A 59 4.93 -37.13 -13.07
CA PHE A 59 5.93 -37.64 -14.01
C PHE A 59 7.20 -36.79 -13.93
N ALA A 60 8.34 -37.44 -13.71
CA ALA A 60 9.63 -36.77 -13.75
C ALA A 60 10.70 -37.68 -14.37
N MET A 61 11.64 -37.06 -15.09
CA MET A 61 12.77 -37.74 -15.69
C MET A 61 14.03 -36.90 -15.56
N ALA A 62 15.12 -37.55 -15.15
CA ALA A 62 16.46 -37.00 -15.15
C ALA A 62 17.40 -37.93 -15.90
N ALA A 63 18.17 -37.39 -16.84
CA ALA A 63 19.03 -38.14 -17.73
C ALA A 63 20.49 -37.67 -17.62
N SER A 64 21.43 -38.62 -17.68
CA SER A 64 22.87 -38.35 -17.73
C SER A 64 23.60 -39.33 -18.65
N GLY A 65 24.68 -38.86 -19.28
CA GLY A 65 25.50 -39.60 -20.25
C GLY A 65 24.78 -39.92 -21.57
N GLU A 66 25.52 -40.07 -22.66
CA GLU A 66 24.95 -40.29 -24.01
C GLU A 66 25.29 -41.70 -24.51
N ALA A 67 24.36 -42.65 -24.37
CA ALA A 67 24.58 -44.00 -24.89
C ALA A 67 24.38 -44.04 -26.42
N HIS A 68 23.37 -43.32 -26.93
CA HIS A 68 23.13 -43.19 -28.36
C HIS A 68 22.43 -41.87 -28.69
N THR A 69 22.86 -41.22 -29.77
CA THR A 69 22.31 -39.91 -30.17
C THR A 69 21.86 -39.94 -31.62
N ILE A 70 20.58 -39.64 -31.85
CA ILE A 70 19.99 -39.44 -33.18
C ILE A 70 20.10 -37.96 -33.51
N ARG A 71 20.79 -37.63 -34.60
CA ARG A 71 20.89 -36.28 -35.16
C ARG A 71 20.22 -36.25 -36.53
N THR A 72 19.48 -35.18 -36.81
CA THR A 72 18.78 -35.02 -38.10
C THR A 72 19.41 -33.91 -38.93
N PRO A 73 19.31 -33.98 -40.26
CA PRO A 73 19.78 -32.92 -41.14
C PRO A 73 18.97 -31.63 -40.95
N ALA A 74 19.56 -30.50 -41.37
CA ALA A 74 18.94 -29.17 -41.41
C ALA A 74 17.94 -29.03 -42.59
N GLU A 75 16.99 -29.97 -42.67
CA GLU A 75 16.02 -30.09 -43.77
C GLU A 75 14.60 -30.39 -43.23
N ASP A 76 13.58 -30.14 -44.04
CA ASP A 76 12.16 -30.34 -43.65
C ASP A 76 11.80 -31.79 -43.32
N LYS A 77 12.61 -32.76 -43.74
CA LYS A 77 12.41 -34.19 -43.45
C LYS A 77 12.90 -34.63 -42.07
N ARG A 78 13.39 -33.71 -41.23
CA ARG A 78 14.01 -34.00 -39.92
C ARG A 78 13.19 -34.95 -39.02
N PHE A 79 11.88 -34.74 -38.90
CA PHE A 79 11.02 -35.59 -38.07
C PHE A 79 10.90 -37.02 -38.62
N GLY A 80 10.74 -37.16 -39.93
CA GLY A 80 10.68 -38.45 -40.60
C GLY A 80 12.00 -39.22 -40.51
N THR A 81 13.14 -38.53 -40.63
CA THR A 81 14.47 -39.11 -40.43
C THR A 81 14.65 -39.60 -38.99
N ALA A 82 14.24 -38.81 -37.98
CA ALA A 82 14.28 -39.24 -36.58
C ALA A 82 13.35 -40.44 -36.32
N SER A 83 12.12 -40.42 -36.85
CA SER A 83 11.14 -41.52 -36.76
C SER A 83 11.71 -42.83 -37.35
N ALA A 84 12.37 -42.76 -38.50
CA ALA A 84 13.05 -43.90 -39.11
C ALA A 84 14.24 -44.40 -38.27
N ALA A 85 15.06 -43.49 -37.74
CA ALA A 85 16.19 -43.85 -36.88
C ALA A 85 15.75 -44.50 -35.56
N ILE A 86 14.64 -44.06 -34.97
CA ILE A 86 14.05 -44.70 -33.78
C ILE A 86 13.58 -46.12 -34.11
N ARG A 87 12.94 -46.34 -35.25
CA ARG A 87 12.53 -47.70 -35.68
C ARG A 87 13.72 -48.63 -35.88
N ASP A 88 14.81 -48.14 -36.48
CA ASP A 88 16.06 -48.92 -36.59
C ASP A 88 16.61 -49.25 -35.20
N LEU A 89 16.71 -48.25 -34.32
CA LEU A 89 17.19 -48.41 -32.94
C LEU A 89 16.34 -49.41 -32.15
N ALA A 90 15.02 -49.36 -32.29
CA ALA A 90 14.08 -50.30 -31.68
C ALA A 90 14.36 -51.74 -32.11
N SER A 91 14.67 -51.96 -33.40
CA SER A 91 14.96 -53.30 -33.94
C SER A 91 16.21 -53.96 -33.34
N ARG A 92 17.12 -53.17 -32.76
CA ARG A 92 18.42 -53.60 -32.24
C ARG A 92 18.63 -53.27 -30.76
N THR A 93 17.55 -52.94 -30.05
CA THR A 93 17.57 -52.72 -28.60
C THR A 93 17.05 -53.95 -27.87
N HIS A 94 17.83 -54.45 -26.92
CA HIS A 94 17.49 -55.59 -26.07
C HIS A 94 17.30 -55.13 -24.63
N GLN A 95 16.06 -55.18 -24.15
CA GLN A 95 15.71 -54.68 -22.83
C GLN A 95 15.69 -55.81 -21.78
N ALA A 96 16.22 -55.51 -20.60
CA ALA A 96 16.02 -56.25 -19.36
C ALA A 96 15.27 -55.34 -18.37
N ALA A 97 13.94 -55.41 -18.36
CA ALA A 97 13.08 -54.61 -17.48
C ALA A 97 12.40 -55.47 -16.41
N PHE A 98 12.06 -54.88 -15.27
CA PHE A 98 11.11 -55.41 -14.29
C PHE A 98 9.69 -54.90 -14.59
N ASP A 99 8.68 -55.54 -14.02
CA ASP A 99 7.26 -55.21 -14.25
C ASP A 99 6.99 -53.73 -13.96
N GLY A 100 6.38 -53.04 -14.91
CA GLY A 100 6.14 -51.60 -14.88
C GLY A 100 7.25 -50.72 -15.48
N ALA A 101 8.39 -51.29 -15.87
CA ALA A 101 9.51 -50.57 -16.50
C ALA A 101 9.64 -50.85 -18.01
N GLU A 102 8.60 -51.38 -18.65
CA GLU A 102 8.63 -51.84 -20.05
C GLU A 102 8.90 -50.69 -21.03
N ARG A 103 8.46 -49.47 -20.70
CA ARG A 103 8.66 -48.27 -21.55
C ARG A 103 9.97 -47.51 -21.25
N ALA A 104 10.96 -48.13 -20.61
CA ALA A 104 12.15 -47.48 -20.07
C ALA A 104 13.42 -47.42 -20.95
N PRO A 105 13.38 -47.60 -22.27
CA PRO A 105 14.26 -46.81 -23.11
C PRO A 105 13.48 -45.57 -23.59
N LEU A 106 13.77 -44.43 -22.95
CA LEU A 106 13.23 -43.13 -23.35
C LEU A 106 14.32 -42.32 -24.04
N LEU A 107 14.05 -41.90 -25.26
CA LEU A 107 14.81 -40.85 -25.92
C LEU A 107 14.26 -39.49 -25.49
N ILE A 108 15.16 -38.56 -25.18
CA ILE A 108 14.82 -37.19 -24.80
C ILE A 108 15.59 -36.19 -25.67
N GLY A 109 14.94 -35.09 -26.04
CA GLY A 109 15.58 -34.03 -26.79
C GLY A 109 14.58 -33.11 -27.47
N GLY A 110 14.96 -32.58 -28.62
CA GLY A 110 14.18 -31.56 -29.31
C GLY A 110 14.66 -31.25 -30.71
N PHE A 111 13.95 -30.31 -31.32
CA PHE A 111 14.12 -29.88 -32.71
C PHE A 111 14.06 -28.36 -32.80
N SER A 112 14.75 -27.80 -33.78
CA SER A 112 14.67 -26.37 -34.05
C SER A 112 13.32 -25.98 -34.65
N PHE A 113 12.93 -24.72 -34.42
CA PHE A 113 11.75 -24.09 -34.98
C PHE A 113 11.77 -24.17 -36.52
N SER A 114 12.85 -23.70 -37.15
CA SER A 114 13.10 -23.80 -38.59
C SER A 114 14.28 -24.74 -38.88
N PRO A 115 14.32 -25.43 -40.04
CA PRO A 115 15.41 -26.35 -40.38
C PRO A 115 16.80 -25.70 -40.40
N SER A 116 16.89 -24.44 -40.85
CA SER A 116 18.14 -23.69 -40.97
C SER A 116 18.59 -23.03 -39.66
N GLY A 117 17.71 -22.98 -38.66
CA GLY A 117 17.94 -22.23 -37.44
C GLY A 117 18.44 -23.08 -36.28
N ALA A 118 19.71 -23.47 -36.32
CA ALA A 118 20.34 -24.23 -35.25
C ALA A 118 21.20 -23.34 -34.36
N TRP A 119 21.08 -23.48 -33.04
CA TRP A 119 22.03 -22.87 -32.10
C TRP A 119 23.24 -23.79 -31.89
N PRO A 120 24.40 -23.24 -31.49
CA PRO A 120 25.54 -24.07 -31.06
C PRO A 120 25.11 -25.08 -29.99
N GLY A 121 25.39 -26.37 -30.23
CA GLY A 121 24.97 -27.47 -29.36
C GLY A 121 23.49 -27.90 -29.49
N PHE A 122 22.61 -27.09 -30.10
CA PHE A 122 21.19 -27.40 -30.31
C PHE A 122 20.85 -27.45 -31.82
N PRO A 123 21.14 -28.59 -32.49
CA PRO A 123 21.00 -28.72 -33.94
C PRO A 123 19.51 -28.86 -34.36
N ALA A 124 19.28 -28.96 -35.67
CA ALA A 124 17.94 -29.07 -36.28
C ALA A 124 17.05 -30.16 -35.66
N GLY A 125 17.66 -31.26 -35.22
CA GLY A 125 17.01 -32.26 -34.39
C GLY A 125 18.03 -33.12 -33.68
N ARG A 126 17.78 -33.36 -32.39
CA ARG A 126 18.63 -34.19 -31.54
C ARG A 126 17.79 -34.92 -30.51
N LEU A 127 17.85 -36.25 -30.52
CA LEU A 127 17.25 -37.12 -29.52
C LEU A 127 18.33 -38.02 -28.94
N VAL A 128 18.39 -38.10 -27.62
CA VAL A 128 19.42 -38.84 -26.89
C VAL A 128 18.77 -39.97 -26.11
N LEU A 129 19.29 -41.17 -26.30
CA LEU A 129 19.08 -42.29 -25.39
C LEU A 129 20.18 -42.24 -24.32
N PRO A 130 19.85 -41.98 -23.05
CA PRO A 130 20.85 -41.72 -22.04
C PRO A 130 21.53 -42.98 -21.52
N GLU A 131 22.76 -42.84 -21.02
CA GLU A 131 23.47 -43.91 -20.32
C GLU A 131 22.78 -44.28 -19.01
N LEU A 132 22.19 -43.29 -18.34
CA LEU A 132 21.43 -43.44 -17.11
C LEU A 132 20.21 -42.50 -17.12
N ALA A 133 19.04 -43.05 -16.82
CA ALA A 133 17.81 -42.29 -16.62
C ALA A 133 17.12 -42.67 -15.31
N TYR A 134 16.80 -41.66 -14.51
CA TYR A 134 15.85 -41.75 -13.41
C TYR A 134 14.47 -41.42 -13.96
N ILE A 135 13.49 -42.30 -13.75
CA ILE A 135 12.12 -42.14 -14.26
C ILE A 135 11.15 -42.35 -13.10
N GLN A 136 10.25 -41.39 -12.90
CA GLN A 136 9.18 -41.42 -11.92
C GLN A 136 7.83 -41.33 -12.64
N ARG A 137 6.87 -42.20 -12.28
CA ARG A 137 5.50 -42.21 -12.84
C ARG A 137 4.45 -42.60 -11.79
N ASP A 138 3.25 -42.04 -11.93
CA ASP A 138 2.04 -42.40 -11.16
C ASP A 138 1.17 -43.44 -11.92
N PRO A 139 0.34 -44.31 -11.28
CA PRO A 139 -0.04 -44.37 -9.86
C PRO A 139 1.01 -44.98 -8.92
N GLY A 140 1.18 -44.36 -7.74
CA GLY A 140 1.95 -44.91 -6.61
C GLY A 140 3.42 -44.53 -6.59
N ASN A 141 3.79 -43.44 -7.27
CA ASN A 141 5.14 -42.86 -7.26
C ASN A 141 6.24 -43.89 -7.56
N ARG A 142 5.98 -44.78 -8.54
CA ARG A 142 6.94 -45.83 -8.87
C ARG A 142 8.14 -45.22 -9.56
N VAL A 143 9.31 -45.65 -9.13
CA VAL A 143 10.58 -45.10 -9.60
C VAL A 143 11.45 -46.19 -10.17
N TRP A 144 12.03 -45.93 -11.34
CA TRP A 144 12.95 -46.82 -12.03
C TRP A 144 14.24 -46.09 -12.36
N MET A 145 15.33 -46.84 -12.32
CA MET A 145 16.61 -46.45 -12.89
C MET A 145 16.84 -47.30 -14.14
N ALA A 146 17.05 -46.66 -15.28
CA ALA A 146 17.37 -47.30 -16.55
C ALA A 146 18.81 -46.99 -16.92
N ALA A 147 19.65 -48.03 -17.05
CA ALA A 147 21.01 -47.92 -17.56
C ALA A 147 21.08 -48.48 -18.98
N THR A 148 21.76 -47.79 -19.88
CA THR A 148 21.89 -48.19 -21.29
C THR A 148 23.35 -48.26 -21.70
N GLU A 149 23.72 -49.27 -22.47
CA GLU A 149 25.07 -49.44 -23.01
C GLU A 149 25.02 -50.01 -24.44
N VAL A 150 25.99 -49.61 -25.27
CA VAL A 150 26.11 -50.10 -26.65
C VAL A 150 27.02 -51.32 -26.70
N LEU A 151 26.50 -52.43 -27.20
CA LEU A 151 27.26 -53.64 -27.50
C LEU A 151 27.75 -53.58 -28.96
N ALA A 152 28.98 -53.10 -29.16
CA ALA A 152 29.64 -53.01 -30.47
C ALA A 152 30.98 -53.78 -30.47
N GLY A 153 30.91 -55.11 -30.32
CA GLY A 153 32.10 -55.98 -30.24
C GLY A 153 32.78 -56.04 -28.87
N ALA A 154 32.22 -55.36 -27.87
CA ALA A 154 32.66 -55.45 -26.47
C ALA A 154 32.30 -56.81 -25.84
N ASP A 155 33.06 -57.22 -24.83
CA ASP A 155 32.79 -58.43 -24.05
C ASP A 155 31.39 -58.35 -23.39
N PRO A 156 30.47 -59.30 -23.67
CA PRO A 156 29.17 -59.39 -23.02
C PRO A 156 29.21 -59.30 -21.48
N ALA A 157 30.23 -59.88 -20.83
CA ALA A 157 30.36 -59.84 -19.38
C ALA A 157 30.72 -58.43 -18.88
N ALA A 158 31.57 -57.71 -19.62
CA ALA A 158 31.92 -56.32 -19.32
C ALA A 158 30.70 -55.39 -19.46
N VAL A 159 29.89 -55.52 -20.52
CA VAL A 159 28.67 -54.72 -20.71
C VAL A 159 27.65 -54.99 -19.60
N ALA A 160 27.44 -56.25 -19.21
CA ALA A 160 26.59 -56.58 -18.07
C ALA A 160 27.13 -55.96 -16.75
N GLY A 161 28.45 -55.99 -16.55
CA GLY A 161 29.14 -55.36 -15.42
C GLY A 161 28.92 -53.84 -15.36
N THR A 162 29.09 -53.14 -16.48
CA THR A 162 28.87 -51.69 -16.60
C THR A 162 27.42 -51.31 -16.27
N LEU A 163 26.44 -52.00 -16.86
CA LEU A 163 25.02 -51.75 -16.60
C LEU A 163 24.66 -51.95 -15.12
N LEU A 164 25.13 -53.04 -14.51
CA LEU A 164 24.94 -53.30 -13.08
C LEU A 164 25.66 -52.27 -12.21
N GLY A 165 26.86 -51.84 -12.61
CA GLY A 165 27.66 -50.81 -11.95
C GLY A 165 26.93 -49.47 -11.91
N ARG A 166 26.40 -49.01 -13.05
CA ARG A 166 25.62 -47.77 -13.15
C ARG A 166 24.39 -47.81 -12.25
N ILE A 167 23.57 -48.87 -12.32
CA ILE A 167 22.39 -49.04 -11.45
C ILE A 167 22.76 -49.04 -9.96
N ARG A 168 23.89 -49.66 -9.57
CA ARG A 168 24.35 -49.69 -8.17
C ARG A 168 24.85 -48.32 -7.72
N SER A 169 25.68 -47.65 -8.51
CA SER A 169 26.22 -46.34 -8.18
C SER A 169 25.12 -45.30 -7.95
N ALA A 170 24.06 -45.34 -8.75
CA ALA A 170 22.92 -44.44 -8.66
C ALA A 170 21.99 -44.70 -7.46
N ARG A 171 22.15 -45.84 -6.75
CA ARG A 171 21.32 -46.24 -5.59
C ARG A 171 21.83 -45.71 -4.23
N HIS A 172 23.04 -45.14 -4.13
CA HIS A 172 23.73 -44.92 -2.85
C HIS A 172 23.89 -43.48 -2.35
N THR A 173 23.42 -42.46 -3.07
CA THR A 173 23.43 -41.05 -2.61
C THR A 173 21.99 -40.52 -2.52
N ALA A 174 21.66 -39.78 -1.47
CA ALA A 174 20.38 -39.08 -1.32
C ALA A 174 20.65 -37.58 -1.19
N PRO A 175 20.56 -36.78 -2.26
CA PRO A 175 20.65 -35.35 -2.18
C PRO A 175 19.36 -34.79 -1.55
N ALA A 176 19.51 -33.70 -0.81
CA ALA A 176 18.38 -32.94 -0.29
C ALA A 176 17.49 -32.44 -1.44
N ARG A 177 16.18 -32.30 -1.19
CA ARG A 177 15.25 -31.66 -2.13
C ARG A 177 15.80 -30.30 -2.55
N VAL A 178 15.84 -30.03 -3.85
CA VAL A 178 16.30 -28.73 -4.33
C VAL A 178 15.27 -27.70 -3.91
N THR A 179 15.71 -26.74 -3.10
CA THR A 179 14.86 -25.65 -2.61
C THR A 179 15.01 -24.45 -3.53
N PRO A 180 13.91 -23.71 -3.78
CA PRO A 180 14.02 -22.44 -4.46
C PRO A 180 14.90 -21.49 -3.63
N ARG A 181 15.79 -20.76 -4.30
CA ARG A 181 16.61 -19.70 -3.74
C ARG A 181 16.63 -18.54 -4.74
N VAL A 182 16.54 -17.34 -4.19
CA VAL A 182 16.70 -16.09 -4.94
C VAL A 182 18.20 -15.89 -5.18
N THR A 183 18.62 -15.82 -6.45
CA THR A 183 20.00 -15.47 -6.82
C THR A 183 20.18 -13.95 -6.84
N ASP A 184 21.42 -13.49 -6.61
CA ASP A 184 21.76 -12.07 -6.37
C ASP A 184 21.17 -11.10 -7.40
N ASN A 185 20.57 -10.04 -6.86
CA ASN A 185 19.76 -9.01 -7.51
C ASN A 185 20.59 -8.15 -8.48
N ARG A 186 20.37 -8.30 -9.78
CA ARG A 186 20.26 -7.12 -10.65
C ARG A 186 18.81 -6.68 -10.65
N ARG A 187 18.55 -5.37 -10.50
CA ARG A 187 17.18 -4.84 -10.47
C ARG A 187 16.54 -5.13 -11.82
N ALA A 188 15.37 -5.76 -11.81
CA ALA A 188 14.62 -5.99 -13.04
C ALA A 188 14.22 -4.67 -13.75
N GLU A 189 14.26 -3.55 -13.01
CA GLU A 189 14.05 -2.20 -13.52
C GLU A 189 15.18 -1.72 -14.44
N ASP A 190 16.37 -2.33 -14.36
CA ASP A 190 17.49 -2.02 -15.26
C ASP A 190 17.37 -2.76 -16.61
N ILE A 191 16.36 -3.61 -16.77
CA ILE A 191 16.14 -4.39 -17.98
C ILE A 191 15.24 -3.59 -18.92
N ASP A 192 15.82 -3.06 -19.99
CA ASP A 192 15.10 -2.37 -21.04
C ASP A 192 14.13 -3.35 -21.75
N LEU A 193 12.83 -3.14 -21.50
CA LEU A 193 11.76 -3.90 -22.13
C LEU A 193 11.27 -3.25 -23.43
N SER A 194 11.82 -2.11 -23.84
CA SER A 194 11.50 -1.53 -25.12
C SER A 194 12.08 -2.37 -26.26
N ASP A 195 11.33 -2.49 -27.36
CA ASP A 195 11.81 -3.16 -28.56
C ASP A 195 11.24 -2.48 -29.82
N PRO A 196 11.89 -1.41 -30.30
CA PRO A 196 11.46 -0.72 -31.52
C PRO A 196 11.45 -1.64 -32.75
N GLY A 197 12.32 -2.65 -32.79
CA GLY A 197 12.38 -3.62 -33.87
C GLY A 197 11.13 -4.51 -33.90
N TYR A 198 10.71 -4.99 -32.72
CA TYR A 198 9.46 -5.73 -32.57
C TYR A 198 8.25 -4.90 -33.00
N LEU A 199 8.16 -3.64 -32.57
CA LEU A 199 7.05 -2.75 -32.95
C LEU A 199 6.99 -2.55 -34.48
N ALA A 200 8.13 -2.29 -35.12
CA ALA A 200 8.21 -2.16 -36.57
C ALA A 200 7.77 -3.46 -37.29
N GLY A 201 8.24 -4.61 -36.82
CA GLY A 201 7.84 -5.92 -37.35
C GLY A 201 6.35 -6.20 -37.18
N ALA A 202 5.76 -5.81 -36.04
CA ALA A 202 4.32 -5.96 -35.80
C ALA A 202 3.49 -5.08 -36.74
N VAL A 203 3.91 -3.83 -36.99
CA VAL A 203 3.26 -2.95 -37.96
C VAL A 203 3.30 -3.55 -39.38
N GLU A 204 4.45 -4.07 -39.80
CA GLU A 204 4.60 -4.70 -41.10
C GLU A 204 3.75 -5.96 -41.23
N ALA A 205 3.74 -6.82 -40.20
CA ALA A 205 2.90 -8.02 -40.16
C ALA A 205 1.41 -7.68 -40.31
N ILE A 206 0.91 -6.65 -39.60
CA ILE A 206 -0.47 -6.18 -39.72
C ILE A 206 -0.78 -5.73 -41.15
N ARG A 207 0.15 -5.01 -41.80
CA ARG A 207 -0.01 -4.58 -43.20
C ARG A 207 -0.15 -5.79 -44.13
N LEU A 208 0.76 -6.74 -44.07
CA LEU A 208 0.73 -7.96 -44.90
C LEU A 208 -0.54 -8.79 -44.67
N ILE A 209 -1.06 -8.82 -43.43
CA ILE A 209 -2.31 -9.50 -43.12
C ILE A 209 -3.52 -8.80 -43.76
N ARG A 210 -3.53 -7.46 -43.74
CA ARG A 210 -4.59 -6.66 -44.39
C ARG A 210 -4.55 -6.75 -45.92
N ASP A 211 -3.35 -6.84 -46.48
CA ASP A 211 -3.13 -6.99 -47.92
C ASP A 211 -3.45 -8.42 -48.41
N GLY A 212 -3.64 -9.38 -47.48
CA GLY A 212 -4.02 -10.76 -47.77
C GLY A 212 -2.84 -11.71 -48.01
N ASP A 213 -1.61 -11.24 -47.86
CA ASP A 213 -0.38 -12.04 -48.03
C ASP A 213 -0.19 -13.04 -46.87
N LEU A 214 -0.66 -12.67 -45.68
CA LEU A 214 -0.69 -13.51 -44.49
C LEU A 214 -2.09 -13.50 -43.87
N THR A 215 -2.43 -14.53 -43.12
CA THR A 215 -3.64 -14.57 -42.29
C THR A 215 -3.31 -14.33 -40.83
N LYS A 216 -2.17 -14.85 -40.37
CA LYS A 216 -1.71 -14.76 -38.98
C LYS A 216 -0.20 -14.95 -38.93
N VAL A 217 0.51 -14.25 -38.05
CA VAL A 217 1.91 -14.55 -37.76
C VAL A 217 2.22 -14.29 -36.30
N THR A 218 2.97 -15.16 -35.65
CA THR A 218 3.47 -14.96 -34.30
C THR A 218 4.84 -14.34 -34.40
N LEU A 219 4.95 -13.07 -34.01
CA LEU A 219 6.23 -12.38 -33.94
C LEU A 219 6.84 -12.61 -32.55
N ALA A 220 8.14 -12.87 -32.48
CA ALA A 220 8.88 -13.06 -31.24
C ALA A 220 9.98 -12.01 -31.08
N ARG A 221 10.35 -11.79 -29.82
CA ARG A 221 11.53 -11.02 -29.44
C ARG A 221 12.41 -11.78 -28.46
N ARG A 222 13.68 -11.37 -28.40
CA ARG A 222 14.69 -11.90 -27.51
C ARG A 222 15.14 -10.81 -26.55
N LEU A 223 15.16 -11.13 -25.26
CA LEU A 223 15.65 -10.26 -24.21
C LEU A 223 16.91 -10.88 -23.60
N ASP A 224 18.05 -10.23 -23.74
CA ASP A 224 19.32 -10.72 -23.23
C ASP A 224 19.62 -10.12 -21.85
N VAL A 225 19.86 -10.98 -20.86
CA VAL A 225 20.21 -10.60 -19.48
C VAL A 225 21.64 -11.07 -19.18
N ASP A 226 22.51 -10.16 -18.75
CA ASP A 226 23.90 -10.47 -18.35
C ASP A 226 23.99 -11.11 -16.95
N HIS A 227 23.24 -12.19 -16.75
CA HIS A 227 23.22 -12.99 -15.53
C HIS A 227 23.05 -14.47 -15.86
N ARG A 228 23.82 -15.34 -15.19
CA ARG A 228 23.60 -16.79 -15.16
C ARG A 228 22.90 -17.18 -13.84
N PRO A 229 21.65 -17.65 -13.88
CA PRO A 229 21.00 -18.14 -12.66
C PRO A 229 21.65 -19.44 -12.18
N ASP A 230 21.56 -19.71 -10.87
CA ASP A 230 21.78 -21.05 -10.34
C ASP A 230 20.64 -21.96 -10.83
N LEU A 231 20.99 -22.90 -11.71
CA LEU A 231 20.03 -23.70 -12.45
C LEU A 231 19.11 -24.52 -11.53
N GLY A 232 19.62 -25.02 -10.40
CA GLY A 232 18.81 -25.83 -9.48
C GLY A 232 17.69 -25.03 -8.82
N PRO A 233 18.01 -23.99 -8.03
CA PRO A 233 17.05 -23.04 -7.48
C PRO A 233 16.07 -22.46 -8.50
N PHE A 234 16.58 -22.09 -9.69
CA PHE A 234 15.76 -21.53 -10.76
C PHE A 234 14.67 -22.50 -11.23
N LEU A 235 15.04 -23.74 -11.58
CA LEU A 235 14.07 -24.77 -11.98
C LEU A 235 13.14 -25.18 -10.84
N ALA A 236 13.64 -25.16 -9.59
CA ALA A 236 12.82 -25.43 -8.41
C ALA A 236 11.73 -24.35 -8.21
N ALA A 237 12.03 -23.09 -8.49
CA ALA A 237 11.04 -22.00 -8.47
C ALA A 237 9.99 -22.19 -9.58
N LEU A 238 10.42 -22.50 -10.81
CA LEU A 238 9.49 -22.71 -11.93
C LEU A 238 8.48 -23.83 -11.68
N ARG A 239 8.93 -25.01 -11.20
CA ARG A 239 8.00 -26.12 -10.90
C ARG A 239 7.04 -25.83 -9.74
N GLN A 240 7.43 -24.97 -8.80
CA GLN A 240 6.57 -24.57 -7.69
C GLN A 240 5.49 -23.59 -8.15
N ILE A 241 5.85 -22.64 -9.01
CA ILE A 241 4.94 -21.60 -9.51
C ILE A 241 3.98 -22.21 -10.56
N TYR A 242 4.49 -23.06 -11.45
CA TYR A 242 3.78 -23.56 -12.63
C TYR A 242 3.50 -25.07 -12.55
N GLY A 243 2.77 -25.50 -11.51
CA GLY A 243 2.52 -26.92 -11.23
C GLY A 243 1.78 -27.71 -12.34
N THR A 244 1.10 -27.02 -13.26
CA THR A 244 0.35 -27.63 -14.38
C THR A 244 1.11 -27.65 -15.71
N CYS A 245 2.35 -27.13 -15.72
CA CYS A 245 3.16 -27.01 -16.95
C CYS A 245 4.31 -28.03 -16.97
N ALA A 246 4.83 -28.30 -18.17
CA ALA A 246 6.06 -29.08 -18.31
C ALA A 246 7.28 -28.20 -17.99
N VAL A 247 8.06 -28.58 -16.98
CA VAL A 247 9.33 -27.93 -16.65
C VAL A 247 10.46 -28.75 -17.27
N PHE A 248 11.38 -28.10 -17.97
CA PHE A 248 12.44 -28.80 -18.69
C PHE A 248 13.79 -28.09 -18.61
N ALA A 249 14.86 -28.87 -18.78
CA ALA A 249 16.20 -28.36 -19.04
C ALA A 249 17.00 -29.33 -19.91
N PHE A 250 17.74 -28.81 -20.88
CA PHE A 250 18.61 -29.55 -21.77
C PHE A 250 19.99 -28.90 -21.78
N GLY A 251 20.96 -29.51 -21.13
CA GLY A 251 22.33 -29.01 -21.05
C GLY A 251 23.25 -29.58 -22.13
N ARG A 252 24.35 -28.87 -22.38
CA ARG A 252 25.39 -29.26 -23.32
C ARG A 252 26.75 -29.31 -22.63
N PRO A 253 27.67 -30.19 -23.07
CA PRO A 253 29.02 -30.29 -22.50
C PRO A 253 29.77 -28.96 -22.52
N GLU A 254 29.49 -28.09 -23.50
CA GLU A 254 30.08 -26.76 -23.66
C GLU A 254 29.52 -25.73 -22.66
N GLY A 255 28.57 -26.11 -21.81
CA GLY A 255 28.04 -25.30 -20.71
C GLY A 255 26.74 -24.53 -21.02
N ALA A 256 26.23 -24.64 -22.24
CA ALA A 256 24.95 -24.06 -22.65
C ALA A 256 23.75 -24.88 -22.15
N VAL A 257 22.69 -24.22 -21.69
CA VAL A 257 21.48 -24.89 -21.17
C VAL A 257 20.24 -24.22 -21.75
N PHE A 258 19.37 -25.00 -22.41
CA PHE A 258 18.04 -24.55 -22.81
C PHE A 258 17.02 -25.08 -21.80
N CYS A 259 16.34 -24.19 -21.09
CA CYS A 259 15.39 -24.56 -20.05
C CYS A 259 14.16 -23.65 -20.02
N GLY A 260 13.12 -24.05 -19.32
CA GLY A 260 11.89 -23.27 -19.27
C GLY A 260 10.71 -24.04 -18.70
N VAL A 261 9.54 -23.43 -18.89
CA VAL A 261 8.26 -23.99 -18.44
C VAL A 261 7.17 -23.79 -19.48
N THR A 262 6.74 -24.87 -20.12
CA THR A 262 5.81 -24.79 -21.25
C THR A 262 4.42 -25.35 -20.93
N PRO A 263 3.34 -24.62 -21.27
CA PRO A 263 1.97 -25.11 -21.19
C PRO A 263 1.48 -25.77 -22.49
N GLU A 264 2.20 -25.59 -23.62
CA GLU A 264 1.68 -25.91 -24.95
C GLU A 264 2.05 -27.33 -25.38
N LEU A 265 1.16 -28.27 -25.07
CA LEU A 265 1.25 -29.64 -25.57
C LEU A 265 1.07 -29.66 -27.09
N LEU A 266 2.16 -29.93 -27.81
CA LEU A 266 2.13 -30.05 -29.26
C LEU A 266 1.53 -31.40 -29.69
N ALA A 267 2.05 -32.50 -29.13
CA ALA A 267 1.52 -33.84 -29.38
C ALA A 267 1.92 -34.81 -28.26
N ARG A 268 0.96 -35.61 -27.82
CA ARG A 268 1.15 -36.81 -27.02
C ARG A 268 0.55 -37.99 -27.76
N VAL A 269 1.32 -39.07 -27.87
CA VAL A 269 0.85 -40.35 -28.44
C VAL A 269 0.99 -41.45 -27.41
N GLU A 270 -0.11 -42.17 -27.18
CA GLU A 270 -0.15 -43.39 -26.38
C GLU A 270 -0.97 -44.47 -27.09
N GLY A 271 -0.29 -45.51 -27.58
CA GLY A 271 -0.86 -46.50 -28.48
C GLY A 271 -1.31 -45.82 -29.77
N LEU A 272 -2.62 -45.83 -30.02
CA LEU A 272 -3.22 -45.11 -31.15
C LEU A 272 -3.85 -43.77 -30.74
N THR A 273 -3.86 -43.43 -29.46
CA THR A 273 -4.49 -42.19 -28.97
C THR A 273 -3.53 -41.02 -29.12
N VAL A 274 -3.99 -39.96 -29.79
CA VAL A 274 -3.28 -38.69 -29.95
C VAL A 274 -4.00 -37.60 -29.18
N LYS A 275 -3.23 -36.80 -28.45
CA LYS A 275 -3.69 -35.58 -27.79
C LYS A 275 -2.82 -34.40 -28.22
N ALA A 276 -3.43 -33.28 -28.53
CA ALA A 276 -2.78 -32.00 -28.78
C ALA A 276 -3.57 -30.88 -28.09
N LEU A 277 -2.97 -29.69 -27.94
CA LEU A 277 -3.64 -28.53 -27.35
C LEU A 277 -3.56 -27.35 -28.32
N ALA A 278 -4.72 -26.84 -28.75
CA ALA A 278 -4.76 -25.53 -29.37
C ALA A 278 -4.70 -24.48 -28.25
N LEU A 279 -3.61 -23.72 -28.20
CA LEU A 279 -3.36 -22.69 -27.19
C LEU A 279 -3.05 -21.38 -27.91
N ALA A 280 -3.89 -20.37 -27.71
CA ALA A 280 -3.71 -19.02 -28.24
C ALA A 280 -4.70 -18.09 -27.57
N GLY A 281 -4.48 -16.79 -27.73
CA GLY A 281 -5.19 -15.74 -27.03
C GLY A 281 -4.74 -15.60 -25.57
N THR A 282 -4.48 -14.37 -25.14
CA THR A 282 -3.85 -14.08 -23.83
C THR A 282 -4.59 -12.94 -23.14
N ALA A 283 -4.81 -13.09 -21.84
CA ALA A 283 -5.23 -11.97 -20.99
C ALA A 283 -4.44 -11.97 -19.68
N PRO A 284 -4.21 -10.81 -19.05
CA PRO A 284 -3.64 -10.76 -17.71
C PRO A 284 -4.57 -11.39 -16.67
N ARG A 285 -3.99 -11.83 -15.56
CA ARG A 285 -4.73 -12.17 -14.34
C ARG A 285 -5.15 -10.91 -13.60
N GLY A 286 -6.29 -10.98 -12.94
CA GLY A 286 -6.78 -9.93 -12.07
C GLY A 286 -6.10 -9.97 -10.70
N SER A 287 -6.10 -8.83 -10.02
CA SER A 287 -5.63 -8.68 -8.64
C SER A 287 -6.50 -9.40 -7.61
N SER A 288 -7.68 -9.89 -8.02
CA SER A 288 -8.63 -10.62 -7.16
C SER A 288 -9.38 -11.70 -7.92
N ARG A 289 -9.93 -12.70 -7.22
CA ARG A 289 -10.68 -13.82 -7.82
C ARG A 289 -11.87 -13.38 -8.69
N SER A 290 -12.55 -12.29 -8.35
CA SER A 290 -13.68 -11.79 -9.16
C SER A 290 -13.21 -11.00 -10.37
N GLU A 291 -12.08 -10.30 -10.29
CA GLU A 291 -11.45 -9.68 -11.44
C GLU A 291 -10.89 -10.74 -12.38
N ASP A 292 -10.28 -11.79 -11.85
CA ASP A 292 -9.91 -13.00 -12.58
C ASP A 292 -11.10 -13.61 -13.31
N GLN A 293 -12.24 -13.80 -12.64
CA GLN A 293 -13.47 -14.30 -13.28
C GLN A 293 -13.98 -13.37 -14.38
N ARG A 294 -13.90 -12.04 -14.16
CA ARG A 294 -14.30 -11.05 -15.16
C ARG A 294 -13.35 -11.06 -16.35
N LEU A 295 -12.03 -11.06 -16.15
CA LEU A 295 -11.02 -11.07 -17.21
C LEU A 295 -11.05 -12.40 -17.99
N ALA A 296 -11.22 -13.53 -17.31
CA ALA A 296 -11.47 -14.82 -17.94
C ALA A 296 -12.75 -14.81 -18.79
N HIS A 297 -13.83 -14.20 -18.29
CA HIS A 297 -15.06 -14.03 -19.06
C HIS A 297 -14.88 -13.07 -20.25
N LEU A 298 -14.14 -11.98 -20.09
CA LEU A 298 -13.82 -11.05 -21.18
C LEU A 298 -12.99 -11.74 -22.26
N LEU A 299 -11.96 -12.50 -21.89
CA LEU A 299 -11.14 -13.26 -22.83
C LEU A 299 -11.97 -14.29 -23.62
N LEU A 300 -12.91 -14.98 -22.96
CA LEU A 300 -13.83 -15.92 -23.61
C LEU A 300 -14.80 -15.25 -24.60
N ASN A 301 -14.94 -13.93 -24.56
CA ASN A 301 -15.84 -13.16 -25.42
C ASN A 301 -15.11 -12.11 -26.28
N ASP A 302 -13.78 -12.07 -26.24
CA ASP A 302 -13.00 -11.13 -27.04
C ASP A 302 -12.91 -11.63 -28.48
N SER A 303 -13.42 -10.83 -29.43
CA SER A 303 -13.49 -11.22 -30.83
C SER A 303 -12.12 -11.41 -31.48
N LYS A 304 -11.11 -10.61 -31.12
CA LYS A 304 -9.75 -10.73 -31.67
C LYS A 304 -9.10 -12.01 -31.15
N GLU A 305 -9.15 -12.23 -29.84
CA GLU A 305 -8.51 -13.39 -29.21
C GLU A 305 -9.19 -14.71 -29.63
N LEU A 306 -10.53 -14.71 -29.78
CA LEU A 306 -11.27 -15.85 -30.33
C LEU A 306 -10.94 -16.10 -31.81
N GLU A 307 -10.73 -15.05 -32.62
CA GLU A 307 -10.33 -15.17 -34.01
C GLU A 307 -8.93 -15.81 -34.12
N GLU A 308 -7.95 -15.30 -33.36
CA GLU A 308 -6.61 -15.88 -33.31
C GLU A 308 -6.66 -17.36 -32.88
N HIS A 309 -7.41 -17.66 -31.82
CA HIS A 309 -7.58 -19.02 -31.32
C HIS A 309 -8.25 -19.95 -32.34
N ALA A 310 -9.25 -19.44 -33.08
CA ALA A 310 -9.94 -20.21 -34.11
C ALA A 310 -9.01 -20.62 -35.24
N TYR A 311 -8.08 -19.76 -35.67
CA TYR A 311 -7.07 -20.11 -36.68
C TYR A 311 -6.18 -21.26 -36.23
N VAL A 312 -5.72 -21.23 -34.98
CA VAL A 312 -4.89 -22.30 -34.39
C VAL A 312 -5.65 -23.62 -34.35
N ARG A 313 -6.85 -23.61 -33.74
CA ARG A 313 -7.69 -24.82 -33.60
C ARG A 313 -8.00 -25.45 -34.95
N SER A 314 -8.47 -24.65 -35.91
CA SER A 314 -8.95 -25.14 -37.19
C SER A 314 -7.82 -25.75 -38.01
N GLU A 315 -6.64 -25.13 -38.00
CA GLU A 315 -5.49 -25.66 -38.73
C GLU A 315 -4.92 -26.93 -38.11
N LEU A 316 -4.87 -27.04 -36.77
CA LEU A 316 -4.44 -28.26 -36.10
C LEU A 316 -5.35 -29.44 -36.46
N MET A 317 -6.67 -29.23 -36.39
CA MET A 317 -7.65 -30.24 -36.79
C MET A 317 -7.51 -30.62 -38.27
N ARG A 318 -7.42 -29.63 -39.17
CA ARG A 318 -7.25 -29.85 -40.61
C ARG A 318 -6.00 -30.68 -40.92
N ARG A 319 -4.86 -30.33 -40.33
CA ARG A 319 -3.58 -31.05 -40.54
C ARG A 319 -3.62 -32.49 -40.05
N LEU A 320 -4.32 -32.77 -38.95
CA LEU A 320 -4.54 -34.13 -38.48
C LEU A 320 -5.49 -34.89 -39.42
N SER A 321 -6.62 -34.30 -39.81
CA SER A 321 -7.55 -34.92 -40.75
C SER A 321 -6.91 -35.25 -42.10
N ASP A 322 -6.13 -34.32 -42.67
CA ASP A 322 -5.41 -34.52 -43.95
C ASP A 322 -4.42 -35.69 -43.90
N ARG A 323 -3.97 -36.08 -42.70
CA ARG A 323 -3.05 -37.20 -42.46
C ARG A 323 -3.78 -38.48 -42.05
N GLY A 324 -5.11 -38.51 -42.13
CA GLY A 324 -5.93 -39.69 -41.87
C GLY A 324 -6.20 -39.97 -40.39
N PHE A 325 -6.01 -39.00 -39.50
CA PHE A 325 -6.37 -39.14 -38.09
C PHE A 325 -7.89 -39.01 -37.93
N ALA A 326 -8.49 -39.95 -37.19
CA ALA A 326 -9.90 -39.87 -36.84
C ALA A 326 -10.07 -38.94 -35.64
N LEU A 327 -10.59 -37.72 -35.87
CA LEU A 327 -10.79 -36.73 -34.82
C LEU A 327 -12.02 -37.07 -33.97
N ASP A 328 -11.88 -36.92 -32.66
CA ASP A 328 -13.04 -36.88 -31.76
C ASP A 328 -13.81 -35.57 -31.95
N PRO A 329 -15.09 -35.50 -31.55
CA PRO A 329 -15.83 -34.25 -31.53
C PRO A 329 -15.07 -33.15 -30.78
N PRO A 330 -15.01 -31.91 -31.31
CA PRO A 330 -14.20 -30.85 -30.71
C PRO A 330 -14.71 -30.52 -29.31
N GLU A 331 -13.78 -30.50 -28.35
CA GLU A 331 -14.06 -30.03 -27.00
C GLU A 331 -14.32 -28.51 -27.01
N ARG A 332 -15.02 -28.02 -25.97
CA ARG A 332 -15.29 -26.58 -25.85
C ARG A 332 -14.00 -25.84 -25.54
N THR A 333 -13.82 -24.69 -26.19
CA THR A 333 -12.78 -23.72 -25.83
C THR A 333 -13.03 -23.24 -24.40
N GLY A 334 -12.01 -23.39 -23.56
CA GLY A 334 -12.03 -22.98 -22.15
C GLY A 334 -10.85 -22.07 -21.80
N ILE A 335 -10.75 -21.74 -20.51
CA ILE A 335 -9.65 -20.95 -19.96
C ILE A 335 -8.61 -21.88 -19.33
N LEU A 336 -7.37 -21.75 -19.79
CA LEU A 336 -6.21 -22.27 -19.08
C LEU A 336 -5.67 -21.18 -18.15
N GLU A 337 -5.77 -21.42 -16.84
CA GLU A 337 -5.27 -20.50 -15.83
C GLU A 337 -3.79 -20.76 -15.53
N LEU A 338 -2.98 -19.71 -15.61
CA LEU A 338 -1.57 -19.75 -15.25
C LEU A 338 -1.24 -18.58 -14.31
N PRO A 339 -0.12 -18.67 -13.57
CA PRO A 339 0.42 -17.53 -12.84
C PRO A 339 0.63 -16.33 -13.77
N GLY A 340 -0.03 -15.21 -13.47
CA GLY A 340 0.09 -13.95 -14.19
C GLY A 340 -0.78 -13.79 -15.45
N ILE A 341 -1.18 -14.88 -16.11
CA ILE A 341 -1.97 -14.82 -17.36
C ILE A 341 -3.04 -15.94 -17.51
N PHE A 342 -4.04 -15.68 -18.37
CA PHE A 342 -4.98 -16.65 -18.92
C PHE A 342 -4.67 -16.95 -20.38
N HIS A 343 -5.00 -18.17 -20.84
CA HIS A 343 -5.05 -18.50 -22.27
C HIS A 343 -6.38 -19.13 -22.66
N LEU A 344 -6.82 -18.93 -23.91
CA LEU A 344 -7.83 -19.80 -24.49
C LEU A 344 -7.19 -21.14 -24.85
N ALA A 345 -7.84 -22.22 -24.45
CA ALA A 345 -7.36 -23.58 -24.63
C ALA A 345 -8.46 -24.48 -25.18
N THR A 346 -8.16 -25.20 -26.25
CA THR A 346 -9.04 -26.25 -26.79
C THR A 346 -8.25 -27.56 -26.92
N PRO A 347 -8.53 -28.57 -26.07
CA PRO A 347 -7.95 -29.89 -26.22
C PRO A 347 -8.41 -30.55 -27.52
N ILE A 348 -7.49 -31.22 -28.21
CA ILE A 348 -7.75 -31.96 -29.44
C ILE A 348 -7.39 -33.42 -29.20
N SER A 349 -8.33 -34.30 -29.52
CA SER A 349 -8.21 -35.74 -29.36
C SER A 349 -8.44 -36.44 -30.69
N ALA A 350 -7.61 -37.42 -31.01
CA ALA A 350 -7.72 -38.17 -32.24
C ALA A 350 -7.19 -39.60 -32.11
N VAL A 351 -7.60 -40.47 -33.01
CA VAL A 351 -7.03 -41.81 -33.18
C VAL A 351 -6.11 -41.81 -34.40
N ALA A 352 -4.85 -42.18 -34.18
CA ALA A 352 -3.82 -42.28 -35.21
C ALA A 352 -3.98 -43.55 -36.07
N PRO A 353 -3.58 -43.50 -37.35
CA PRO A 353 -3.31 -44.70 -38.13
C PRO A 353 -2.28 -45.61 -37.46
N VAL A 354 -2.41 -46.93 -37.64
CA VAL A 354 -1.47 -47.92 -37.09
C VAL A 354 -0.05 -47.65 -37.59
N GLY A 355 0.92 -47.67 -36.66
CA GLY A 355 2.35 -47.44 -36.96
C GLY A 355 2.79 -45.97 -36.90
N THR A 356 1.88 -45.05 -36.57
CA THR A 356 2.20 -43.63 -36.36
C THR A 356 2.89 -43.43 -35.00
N GLY A 357 4.07 -42.80 -35.01
CA GLY A 357 4.75 -42.37 -33.79
C GLY A 357 4.53 -40.89 -33.48
N VAL A 358 4.88 -40.46 -32.26
CA VAL A 358 4.73 -39.07 -31.82
C VAL A 358 5.44 -38.06 -32.73
N LEU A 359 6.61 -38.41 -33.29
CA LEU A 359 7.34 -37.53 -34.20
C LEU A 359 6.65 -37.34 -35.56
N ASP A 360 5.87 -38.31 -36.01
CA ASP A 360 5.09 -38.20 -37.23
C ASP A 360 3.94 -37.18 -37.04
N VAL A 361 3.36 -37.16 -35.84
CA VAL A 361 2.36 -36.15 -35.42
C VAL A 361 3.01 -34.77 -35.27
N VAL A 362 4.13 -34.69 -34.55
CA VAL A 362 4.89 -33.44 -34.36
C VAL A 362 5.28 -32.82 -35.70
N GLY A 363 5.82 -33.62 -36.63
CA GLY A 363 6.20 -33.14 -37.97
C GLY A 363 5.00 -32.72 -38.83
N SER A 364 3.80 -33.20 -38.52
CA SER A 364 2.57 -32.77 -39.19
C SER A 364 2.07 -31.44 -38.62
N LEU A 365 2.24 -31.20 -37.32
CA LEU A 365 1.71 -30.01 -36.62
C LEU A 365 2.68 -28.83 -36.57
N HIS A 366 3.98 -29.07 -36.41
CA HIS A 366 5.01 -28.03 -36.24
C HIS A 366 5.42 -27.34 -37.54
N PRO A 367 5.62 -26.01 -37.57
CA PRO A 367 5.16 -25.06 -36.55
C PRO A 367 3.63 -24.94 -36.57
N THR A 368 3.02 -24.87 -35.38
CA THR A 368 1.60 -24.56 -35.23
C THR A 368 1.36 -23.09 -35.59
N PRO A 369 0.14 -22.68 -35.93
CA PRO A 369 -0.16 -21.26 -36.08
C PRO A 369 0.10 -20.47 -34.78
N ALA A 370 0.03 -21.09 -33.61
CA ALA A 370 0.23 -20.42 -32.32
C ALA A 370 1.65 -19.88 -32.17
N VAL A 371 2.65 -20.62 -32.65
CA VAL A 371 4.06 -20.21 -32.58
C VAL A 371 4.63 -19.75 -33.92
N GLY A 372 4.04 -20.14 -35.04
CA GLY A 372 4.45 -19.76 -36.39
C GLY A 372 3.47 -18.78 -37.03
N GLY A 373 2.62 -19.29 -37.91
CA GLY A 373 1.60 -18.47 -38.57
C GLY A 373 0.89 -19.19 -39.70
N LEU A 374 0.10 -18.44 -40.46
CA LEU A 374 -0.73 -18.91 -41.56
C LEU A 374 -0.66 -17.93 -42.74
N PRO A 375 -0.50 -18.42 -43.98
CA PRO A 375 -0.14 -19.79 -44.36
C PRO A 375 1.26 -20.19 -43.84
N ARG A 376 1.44 -21.46 -43.43
CA ARG A 376 2.64 -21.93 -42.71
C ARG A 376 3.96 -21.52 -43.37
N ASP A 377 4.10 -21.81 -44.66
CA ASP A 377 5.39 -21.64 -45.35
C ASP A 377 5.73 -20.16 -45.55
N LEU A 378 4.72 -19.33 -45.82
CA LEU A 378 4.88 -17.88 -45.95
C LEU A 378 5.25 -17.26 -44.60
N ALA A 379 4.49 -17.59 -43.54
CA ALA A 379 4.76 -17.09 -42.19
C ALA A 379 6.15 -17.52 -41.69
N THR A 380 6.55 -18.77 -41.92
CA THR A 380 7.87 -19.28 -41.48
C THR A 380 9.02 -18.57 -42.21
N ARG A 381 8.90 -18.35 -43.53
CA ARG A 381 9.89 -17.57 -44.30
C ARG A 381 9.93 -16.13 -43.82
N TRP A 382 8.78 -15.53 -43.57
CA TRP A 382 8.69 -14.16 -43.09
C TRP A 382 9.37 -14.01 -41.72
N ILE A 383 9.04 -14.87 -40.75
CA ILE A 383 9.68 -14.91 -39.41
C ILE A 383 11.20 -14.99 -39.55
N THR A 384 11.70 -15.94 -40.36
CA THR A 384 13.14 -16.16 -40.55
C THR A 384 13.85 -14.95 -41.17
N ALA A 385 13.15 -14.13 -41.95
CA ALA A 385 13.72 -12.97 -42.62
C ALA A 385 13.64 -11.67 -41.80
N HIS A 386 12.70 -11.54 -40.86
CA HIS A 386 12.39 -10.28 -40.18
C HIS A 386 12.76 -10.29 -38.68
N GLU A 387 12.90 -11.45 -38.05
CA GLU A 387 13.38 -11.49 -36.67
C GLU A 387 14.90 -11.32 -36.60
N PRO A 388 15.43 -10.49 -35.66
CA PRO A 388 16.85 -10.20 -35.57
C PRO A 388 17.67 -11.34 -34.94
N PHE A 389 17.04 -12.48 -34.67
CA PHE A 389 17.66 -13.64 -34.04
C PHE A 389 17.06 -14.93 -34.61
N ASP A 390 17.83 -16.01 -34.46
CA ASP A 390 17.35 -17.34 -34.78
C ASP A 390 16.59 -17.94 -33.59
N ARG A 391 15.39 -18.45 -33.82
CA ARG A 391 14.58 -19.07 -32.77
C ARG A 391 15.15 -20.38 -32.23
N GLY A 392 16.03 -21.07 -32.95
CA GLY A 392 16.62 -22.33 -32.48
C GLY A 392 15.60 -23.28 -31.90
N TRP A 393 15.79 -23.70 -30.64
CA TRP A 393 14.84 -24.57 -29.94
C TRP A 393 13.71 -23.80 -29.23
N TYR A 394 13.77 -22.47 -29.14
CA TYR A 394 12.62 -21.67 -28.73
C TYR A 394 11.48 -21.82 -29.74
N ALA A 395 10.25 -22.03 -29.24
CA ALA A 395 9.08 -22.41 -30.03
C ALA A 395 9.23 -23.71 -30.85
N GLY A 396 10.37 -24.40 -30.75
CA GLY A 396 10.63 -25.71 -31.35
C GLY A 396 10.08 -26.85 -30.49
N PRO A 397 9.86 -28.06 -31.06
CA PRO A 397 9.42 -29.22 -30.30
C PRO A 397 10.50 -29.70 -29.32
N VAL A 398 10.16 -29.83 -28.04
CA VAL A 398 10.98 -30.45 -27.00
C VAL A 398 10.18 -31.50 -26.23
N GLY A 399 10.81 -32.60 -25.85
CA GLY A 399 10.12 -33.68 -25.15
C GLY A 399 10.84 -35.01 -25.21
N TYR A 400 10.06 -36.09 -25.11
CA TYR A 400 10.58 -37.45 -25.03
C TYR A 400 9.70 -38.45 -25.80
N CYS A 401 10.29 -39.59 -26.16
CA CYS A 401 9.57 -40.73 -26.72
C CYS A 401 10.22 -42.07 -26.37
N ASP A 402 9.44 -43.13 -26.33
CA ASP A 402 9.95 -44.50 -26.25
C ASP A 402 10.23 -45.08 -27.63
N LEU A 403 10.87 -46.26 -27.66
CA LEU A 403 11.22 -46.96 -28.89
C LEU A 403 10.02 -47.51 -29.67
N THR A 404 8.82 -47.51 -29.10
CA THR A 404 7.59 -47.94 -29.77
C THR A 404 6.85 -46.79 -30.44
N GLY A 405 7.34 -45.55 -30.27
CA GLY A 405 6.76 -44.36 -30.86
C GLY A 405 5.80 -43.60 -29.94
N ASN A 406 5.55 -44.07 -28.71
CA ASN A 406 4.78 -43.31 -27.73
C ASN A 406 5.66 -42.19 -27.17
N GLY A 407 5.06 -41.08 -26.78
CA GLY A 407 5.82 -39.97 -26.24
C GLY A 407 5.01 -38.70 -26.14
N GLU A 408 5.70 -37.65 -25.72
CA GLU A 408 5.10 -36.35 -25.52
C GLU A 408 6.10 -35.24 -25.88
N PHE A 409 5.65 -34.31 -26.72
CA PHE A 409 6.41 -33.13 -27.14
C PHE A 409 5.56 -31.87 -26.94
N HIS A 410 6.23 -30.81 -26.49
CA HIS A 410 5.68 -29.48 -26.28
C HIS A 410 6.43 -28.46 -27.13
N ALA A 411 5.81 -27.31 -27.39
CA ALA A 411 6.55 -26.17 -27.92
C ALA A 411 7.44 -25.57 -26.82
N GLY A 412 8.72 -25.30 -27.11
CA GLY A 412 9.70 -24.74 -26.17
C GLY A 412 9.44 -23.26 -25.83
N LEU A 413 8.31 -22.97 -25.20
CA LEU A 413 7.84 -21.64 -24.81
C LEU A 413 8.16 -21.30 -23.35
N ARG A 414 8.08 -20.01 -23.00
CA ARG A 414 8.51 -19.44 -21.72
C ARG A 414 9.82 -20.08 -21.27
N SER A 415 10.79 -19.93 -22.16
CA SER A 415 12.06 -20.61 -22.10
C SER A 415 13.18 -19.60 -22.23
N CYS A 416 14.34 -20.00 -21.74
CA CYS A 416 15.57 -19.24 -21.88
C CYS A 416 16.71 -20.14 -22.35
N LEU A 417 17.69 -19.51 -22.98
CA LEU A 417 18.97 -20.11 -23.34
C LEU A 417 20.05 -19.47 -22.47
N ILE A 418 20.72 -20.28 -21.66
CA ILE A 418 21.81 -19.86 -20.78
C ILE A 418 23.13 -20.20 -21.46
N GLU A 419 23.96 -19.19 -21.74
CA GLU A 419 25.28 -19.32 -22.37
C GLU A 419 26.32 -18.48 -21.62
N GLY A 420 27.37 -19.10 -21.09
CA GLY A 420 28.37 -18.37 -20.30
C GLY A 420 27.72 -17.65 -19.10
N ASN A 421 27.83 -16.33 -19.04
CA ASN A 421 27.17 -15.48 -18.04
C ASN A 421 25.90 -14.78 -18.56
N ARG A 422 25.40 -15.13 -19.74
CA ARG A 422 24.24 -14.49 -20.38
C ARG A 422 23.05 -15.44 -20.40
N THR A 423 21.86 -14.93 -20.12
CA THR A 423 20.58 -15.63 -20.24
C THR A 423 19.71 -14.90 -21.26
N SER A 424 19.40 -15.58 -22.36
CA SER A 424 18.52 -15.06 -23.41
C SER A 424 17.11 -15.58 -23.19
N LEU A 425 16.17 -14.68 -22.94
CA LEU A 425 14.74 -14.92 -22.76
C LEU A 425 13.99 -14.72 -24.06
N PHE A 426 12.93 -15.50 -24.28
CA PHE A 426 12.16 -15.44 -25.51
C PHE A 426 10.65 -15.36 -25.23
N ALA A 427 9.97 -14.45 -25.93
CA ALA A 427 8.52 -14.35 -25.90
C ALA A 427 7.99 -13.87 -27.26
N GLY A 428 6.76 -14.25 -27.59
CA GLY A 428 6.11 -13.84 -28.82
C GLY A 428 4.60 -13.74 -28.68
N ALA A 429 3.98 -12.94 -29.53
CA ALA A 429 2.55 -12.72 -29.58
C ALA A 429 2.00 -12.93 -31.00
N GLY A 430 0.76 -13.39 -31.07
CA GLY A 430 0.09 -13.64 -32.34
C GLY A 430 -0.49 -12.37 -32.93
N ILE A 431 -0.03 -12.02 -34.12
CA ILE A 431 -0.49 -10.86 -34.86
C ILE A 431 -1.62 -11.27 -35.82
N VAL A 432 -2.76 -10.60 -35.70
CA VAL A 432 -3.92 -10.68 -36.59
C VAL A 432 -4.31 -9.28 -37.07
N SER A 433 -5.28 -9.18 -37.99
CA SER A 433 -5.65 -7.90 -38.63
C SER A 433 -6.07 -6.78 -37.66
N ALA A 434 -6.64 -7.17 -36.52
CA ALA A 434 -7.12 -6.31 -35.44
C ALA A 434 -6.09 -6.05 -34.31
N SER A 435 -4.87 -6.59 -34.42
CA SER A 435 -3.79 -6.38 -33.44
C SER A 435 -3.35 -4.92 -33.37
N GLN A 436 -2.84 -4.52 -32.20
CA GLN A 436 -2.25 -3.20 -31.95
C GLN A 436 -0.80 -3.40 -31.49
N PRO A 437 0.22 -2.94 -32.24
CA PRO A 437 1.63 -3.25 -31.98
C PRO A 437 2.07 -3.08 -30.51
N GLU A 438 1.63 -2.00 -29.87
CA GLU A 438 1.97 -1.67 -28.48
C GLU A 438 1.36 -2.68 -27.49
N LYS A 439 0.11 -3.13 -27.73
CA LYS A 439 -0.53 -4.16 -26.92
C LYS A 439 0.13 -5.52 -27.09
N GLU A 440 0.57 -5.84 -28.30
CA GLU A 440 1.28 -7.09 -28.57
C GLU A 440 2.67 -7.09 -27.90
N LEU A 441 3.34 -5.93 -27.81
CA LEU A 441 4.57 -5.78 -27.04
C LEU A 441 4.31 -6.02 -25.54
N LEU A 442 3.29 -5.39 -24.96
CA LEU A 442 2.88 -5.61 -23.57
C LEU A 442 2.50 -7.09 -23.29
N GLU A 443 1.87 -7.78 -24.23
CA GLU A 443 1.60 -9.21 -24.09
C GLU A 443 2.89 -10.03 -23.99
N THR A 444 3.91 -9.68 -24.77
CA THR A 444 5.22 -10.34 -24.64
C THR A 444 5.90 -10.01 -23.32
N ASP A 445 5.73 -8.81 -22.75
CA ASP A 445 6.21 -8.48 -21.39
C ASP A 445 5.60 -9.42 -20.35
N LEU A 446 4.27 -9.60 -20.40
CA LEU A 446 3.56 -10.52 -19.50
C LEU A 446 4.08 -11.97 -19.61
N LYS A 447 4.40 -12.42 -20.83
CA LYS A 447 4.95 -13.75 -21.09
C LYS A 447 6.39 -13.89 -20.59
N LEU A 448 7.22 -12.85 -20.72
CA LEU A 448 8.58 -12.80 -20.16
C LEU A 448 8.54 -12.77 -18.62
N GLY A 449 7.51 -12.16 -18.05
CA GLY A 449 7.20 -12.14 -16.61
C GLY A 449 7.06 -13.53 -15.97
N ALA A 450 6.97 -14.61 -16.75
CA ALA A 450 7.00 -15.96 -16.21
C ALA A 450 8.39 -16.40 -15.71
N LEU A 451 9.45 -15.92 -16.37
CA LEU A 451 10.82 -16.29 -16.06
C LEU A 451 11.57 -15.15 -15.37
N LEU A 452 11.29 -13.89 -15.74
CA LEU A 452 11.98 -12.71 -15.21
C LEU A 452 12.04 -12.67 -13.68
N PRO A 453 10.94 -12.86 -12.91
CA PRO A 453 10.98 -12.84 -11.45
C PRO A 453 11.87 -13.92 -10.83
N SER A 454 11.95 -15.08 -11.47
CA SER A 454 12.81 -16.18 -11.03
C SER A 454 14.27 -15.98 -11.42
N LEU A 455 14.56 -15.05 -12.35
CA LEU A 455 15.90 -14.67 -12.81
C LEU A 455 16.45 -13.41 -12.11
N SER A 456 15.57 -12.47 -11.72
CA SER A 456 15.92 -11.18 -11.12
C SER A 456 15.62 -11.07 -9.63
N GLY A 457 15.04 -12.13 -9.03
CA GLY A 457 14.68 -12.16 -7.62
C GLY A 457 13.37 -11.46 -7.24
N MET A 458 12.53 -11.07 -8.21
CA MET A 458 11.24 -10.38 -7.98
C MET A 458 10.10 -11.30 -7.49
N THR A 459 10.29 -12.08 -6.43
CA THR A 459 9.14 -12.76 -5.79
C THR A 459 8.69 -12.06 -4.51
N ASP A 460 9.30 -10.93 -4.14
CA ASP A 460 9.00 -10.25 -2.88
C ASP A 460 8.57 -8.80 -3.07
N HIS A 461 7.29 -8.55 -3.37
CA HIS A 461 6.76 -7.19 -3.48
C HIS A 461 6.90 -6.36 -2.19
N ARG A 462 7.28 -6.97 -1.04
CA ARG A 462 7.57 -6.24 0.19
C ARG A 462 8.66 -5.21 -0.01
N TRP A 463 9.65 -5.42 -0.88
CA TRP A 463 10.68 -4.41 -1.10
C TRP A 463 10.07 -3.11 -1.66
N ARG A 464 9.13 -3.20 -2.62
CA ARG A 464 8.41 -2.01 -3.14
C ARG A 464 7.47 -1.42 -2.11
N THR A 465 6.73 -2.26 -1.39
CA THR A 465 5.87 -1.82 -0.28
C THR A 465 6.66 -0.99 0.74
N TYR A 466 7.84 -1.46 1.13
CA TYR A 466 8.69 -0.77 2.09
C TYR A 466 9.41 0.43 1.48
N ALA A 467 9.84 0.39 0.22
CA ALA A 467 10.37 1.57 -0.47
C ALA A 467 9.33 2.71 -0.51
N THR A 468 8.07 2.41 -0.83
CA THR A 468 6.95 3.36 -0.79
C THR A 468 6.70 3.89 0.63
N ALA A 469 6.69 3.01 1.64
CA ALA A 469 6.47 3.41 3.03
C ALA A 469 7.63 4.28 3.58
N ASP A 470 8.88 3.91 3.29
CA ASP A 470 10.09 4.62 3.68
C ASP A 470 10.17 6.00 2.99
N THR A 471 9.74 6.07 1.73
CA THR A 471 9.64 7.34 0.99
C THR A 471 8.59 8.26 1.58
N LEU A 472 7.41 7.72 1.91
CA LEU A 472 6.36 8.48 2.58
C LEU A 472 6.86 8.99 3.94
N ALA A 473 7.49 8.15 4.75
CA ALA A 473 8.05 8.53 6.05
C ALA A 473 9.11 9.64 5.91
N THR A 474 10.02 9.51 4.94
CA THR A 474 11.03 10.52 4.64
C THR A 474 10.39 11.85 4.22
N ALA A 475 9.39 11.80 3.33
CA ALA A 475 8.68 12.99 2.86
C ALA A 475 7.92 13.71 3.97
N LEU A 476 7.41 13.01 4.99
CA LEU A 476 6.85 13.64 6.19
C LEU A 476 7.92 14.43 6.97
N GLY A 477 9.10 13.85 7.15
CA GLY A 477 10.22 14.49 7.85
C GLY A 477 10.72 15.73 7.11
N GLU A 478 10.94 15.62 5.81
CA GLU A 478 11.37 16.74 4.97
C GLU A 478 10.29 17.82 4.86
N GLY A 479 9.02 17.42 4.74
CA GLY A 479 7.86 18.33 4.76
C GLY A 479 7.59 19.01 6.11
N GLY A 480 8.44 18.81 7.12
CA GLY A 480 8.41 19.56 8.37
C GLY A 480 7.46 19.02 9.45
N VAL A 481 6.97 17.77 9.31
CA VAL A 481 6.18 17.10 10.36
C VAL A 481 7.03 16.97 11.63
N ALA A 482 6.55 17.55 12.72
CA ALA A 482 7.28 17.60 13.98
C ALA A 482 7.31 16.24 14.69
N GLU A 483 6.17 15.55 14.71
CA GLU A 483 6.02 14.25 15.39
C GLU A 483 4.87 13.44 14.78
N VAL A 484 5.01 12.12 14.80
CA VAL A 484 4.00 11.16 14.32
C VAL A 484 3.46 10.32 15.48
N ILE A 485 2.15 10.39 15.71
CA ILE A 485 1.46 9.55 16.69
C ILE A 485 0.92 8.29 15.99
N VAL A 486 1.49 7.14 16.33
CA VAL A 486 1.18 5.85 15.71
C VAL A 486 0.20 5.07 16.60
N SER A 487 -0.93 4.68 16.03
CA SER A 487 -1.88 3.75 16.62
C SER A 487 -1.63 2.33 16.11
N PRO A 488 -1.58 1.32 17.01
CA PRO A 488 -1.11 -0.02 16.68
C PRO A 488 -2.07 -0.76 15.74
N GLY A 489 -1.53 -1.52 14.78
CA GLY A 489 -2.33 -2.43 13.98
C GLY A 489 -1.54 -3.17 12.89
N SER A 490 -2.10 -4.28 12.39
CA SER A 490 -1.39 -5.15 11.45
C SER A 490 -1.23 -4.50 10.08
N ARG A 491 -2.29 -3.88 9.51
CA ARG A 491 -2.23 -3.30 8.15
C ARG A 491 -1.26 -2.12 8.04
N SER A 492 -1.05 -1.41 9.15
CA SER A 492 -0.10 -0.31 9.26
C SER A 492 1.34 -0.74 9.52
N THR A 493 1.65 -2.06 9.54
CA THR A 493 3.02 -2.55 9.79
C THR A 493 4.07 -1.87 8.91
N PRO A 494 3.90 -1.76 7.57
CA PRO A 494 4.90 -1.11 6.74
C PRO A 494 5.14 0.35 7.12
N LEU A 495 4.08 1.14 7.33
CA LEU A 495 4.18 2.54 7.74
C LEU A 495 4.76 2.73 9.13
N ALA A 496 4.30 1.94 10.11
CA ALA A 496 4.77 2.06 11.49
C ALA A 496 6.28 1.80 11.59
N LEU A 497 6.78 0.81 10.85
CA LEU A 497 8.22 0.53 10.78
C LEU A 497 8.97 1.60 9.98
N ALA A 498 8.43 2.06 8.85
CA ALA A 498 9.04 3.12 8.05
C ALA A 498 9.16 4.44 8.83
N VAL A 499 8.11 4.86 9.55
CA VAL A 499 8.12 6.07 10.39
C VAL A 499 9.16 5.95 11.50
N ARG A 500 9.32 4.77 12.13
CA ARG A 500 10.34 4.56 13.16
C ARG A 500 11.76 4.69 12.61
N ASP A 501 11.99 4.17 11.40
CA ASP A 501 13.33 4.00 10.85
C ASP A 501 13.80 5.21 10.02
N GLU A 502 12.89 5.83 9.25
CA GLU A 502 13.20 6.88 8.27
C GLU A 502 12.40 8.18 8.46
N GLY A 503 11.37 8.17 9.32
CA GLY A 503 10.45 9.29 9.49
C GLY A 503 10.79 10.28 10.61
N PRO A 504 9.89 11.25 10.89
CA PRO A 504 9.98 12.10 12.07
C PRO A 504 9.96 11.29 13.38
N PRO A 505 10.30 11.92 14.53
CA PRO A 505 10.07 11.31 15.84
C PRO A 505 8.65 10.76 15.95
N SER A 506 8.50 9.59 16.58
CA SER A 506 7.20 8.95 16.71
C SER A 506 6.93 8.38 18.10
N LYS A 507 5.64 8.35 18.44
CA LYS A 507 5.13 7.82 19.70
C LYS A 507 3.95 6.92 19.44
N VAL A 508 3.76 5.92 20.30
CA VAL A 508 2.65 4.98 20.18
C VAL A 508 1.53 5.38 21.14
N VAL A 509 0.31 5.49 20.62
CA VAL A 509 -0.90 5.76 21.42
C VAL A 509 -1.98 4.76 21.03
N LEU A 510 -2.50 4.04 22.05
CA LEU A 510 -3.41 2.93 21.86
C LEU A 510 -4.78 3.36 21.30
N ASP A 511 -5.42 4.34 21.95
CA ASP A 511 -6.73 4.85 21.56
C ASP A 511 -6.58 5.85 20.41
N GLU A 512 -7.10 5.53 19.22
CA GLU A 512 -7.03 6.40 18.04
C GLU A 512 -7.69 7.77 18.27
N ARG A 513 -8.78 7.86 19.04
CA ARG A 513 -9.42 9.16 19.33
C ARG A 513 -8.45 10.02 20.13
N SER A 514 -7.85 9.46 21.18
CA SER A 514 -6.83 10.16 21.97
C SER A 514 -5.60 10.50 21.12
N ALA A 515 -5.14 9.60 20.25
CA ALA A 515 -4.02 9.84 19.35
C ALA A 515 -4.26 11.04 18.41
N GLY A 516 -5.46 11.13 17.84
CA GLY A 516 -5.92 12.27 17.03
C GLY A 516 -5.79 13.59 17.77
N PHE A 517 -6.31 13.65 18.99
CA PHE A 517 -6.25 14.86 19.82
C PHE A 517 -4.85 15.15 20.38
N THR A 518 -4.02 14.14 20.65
CA THR A 518 -2.61 14.32 21.03
C THR A 518 -1.83 14.97 19.89
N ALA A 519 -1.98 14.51 18.64
CA ALA A 519 -1.37 15.16 17.50
C ALA A 519 -1.91 16.58 17.29
N LEU A 520 -3.23 16.79 17.45
CA LEU A 520 -3.85 18.12 17.37
C LEU A 520 -3.28 19.09 18.40
N GLY A 521 -3.16 18.66 19.66
CA GLY A 521 -2.61 19.47 20.74
C GLY A 521 -1.15 19.83 20.51
N LEU A 522 -0.37 18.87 20.02
CA LEU A 522 1.03 19.07 19.63
C LEU A 522 1.15 20.11 18.51
N ALA A 523 0.36 19.93 17.43
CA ALA A 523 0.41 20.82 16.29
C ALA A 523 -0.02 22.24 16.63
N ARG A 524 -1.08 22.38 17.44
CA ARG A 524 -1.58 23.68 17.90
C ARG A 524 -0.57 24.42 18.77
N ALA A 525 0.04 23.73 19.73
CA ALA A 525 0.97 24.34 20.67
C ALA A 525 2.30 24.73 20.02
N THR A 526 2.78 23.94 19.06
CA THR A 526 4.08 24.16 18.39
C THR A 526 3.98 25.02 17.14
N GLY A 527 2.79 25.11 16.52
CA GLY A 527 2.60 25.73 15.21
C GLY A 527 3.20 24.93 14.04
N LYS A 528 3.63 23.68 14.30
CA LYS A 528 4.18 22.75 13.29
C LYS A 528 3.18 21.64 13.00
N PRO A 529 3.20 21.01 11.81
CA PRO A 529 2.31 19.90 11.52
C PRO A 529 2.65 18.69 12.38
N ALA A 530 1.62 17.99 12.82
CA ALA A 530 1.73 16.69 13.48
C ALA A 530 0.96 15.66 12.67
N ALA A 531 1.44 14.41 12.66
CA ALA A 531 0.78 13.34 11.93
C ALA A 531 0.20 12.28 12.87
N VAL A 532 -0.86 11.61 12.41
CA VAL A 532 -1.39 10.38 13.02
C VAL A 532 -1.40 9.25 12.01
N VAL A 533 -1.03 8.04 12.45
CA VAL A 533 -0.99 6.83 11.61
C VAL A 533 -1.83 5.74 12.27
N CYS A 534 -2.79 5.17 11.55
CA CYS A 534 -3.55 4.01 12.02
C CYS A 534 -3.68 2.88 10.98
N THR A 535 -4.20 1.75 11.44
CA THR A 535 -4.63 0.63 10.61
C THR A 535 -6.00 0.87 9.97
N SER A 536 -6.41 -0.09 9.14
CA SER A 536 -7.79 -0.44 8.74
C SER A 536 -8.95 -0.07 9.64
N GLY A 537 -10.07 0.39 9.07
CA GLY A 537 -11.39 0.20 9.67
C GLY A 537 -11.77 1.31 10.62
N SER A 538 -12.46 0.98 11.71
CA SER A 538 -12.94 1.97 12.68
C SER A 538 -11.83 2.78 13.35
N ALA A 539 -10.59 2.31 13.33
CA ALA A 539 -9.41 3.08 13.74
C ALA A 539 -9.36 4.44 13.01
N ALA A 540 -9.51 4.44 11.68
CA ALA A 540 -9.56 5.67 10.89
C ALA A 540 -10.76 6.56 11.28
N ALA A 541 -11.92 5.96 11.57
CA ALA A 541 -13.12 6.72 11.97
C ALA A 541 -12.96 7.41 13.34
N ASN A 542 -12.18 6.84 14.26
CA ASN A 542 -11.92 7.44 15.58
C ASN A 542 -11.09 8.73 15.51
N TYR A 543 -10.39 9.00 14.40
CA TYR A 543 -9.74 10.30 14.18
C TYR A 543 -10.72 11.43 13.81
N LEU A 544 -11.96 11.11 13.40
CA LEU A 544 -12.92 12.11 12.90
C LEU A 544 -13.13 13.30 13.86
N PRO A 545 -13.29 13.13 15.19
CA PRO A 545 -13.50 14.27 16.08
C PRO A 545 -12.31 15.23 16.11
N ALA A 546 -11.09 14.70 16.15
CA ALA A 546 -9.87 15.51 16.06
C ALA A 546 -9.72 16.19 14.69
N VAL A 547 -10.10 15.51 13.60
CA VAL A 547 -10.13 16.11 12.25
C VAL A 547 -11.11 17.27 12.19
N VAL A 548 -12.32 17.13 12.74
CA VAL A 548 -13.31 18.21 12.77
C VAL A 548 -12.83 19.38 13.64
N GLU A 549 -12.21 19.11 14.78
CA GLU A 549 -11.61 20.15 15.62
C GLU A 549 -10.44 20.85 14.92
N ALA A 550 -9.58 20.10 14.20
CA ALA A 550 -8.47 20.66 13.42
C ALA A 550 -8.96 21.51 12.24
N ASP A 551 -10.02 21.09 11.54
CA ASP A 551 -10.67 21.85 10.48
C ASP A 551 -11.16 23.21 11.00
N ARG A 552 -11.89 23.16 12.11
CA ARG A 552 -12.52 24.35 12.66
C ARG A 552 -11.52 25.25 13.38
N GLY A 553 -10.53 24.64 14.03
CA GLY A 553 -9.46 25.28 14.79
C GLY A 553 -8.22 25.66 13.98
N ARG A 554 -8.16 25.34 12.68
CA ARG A 554 -7.04 25.65 11.77
C ARG A 554 -5.71 25.02 12.21
N VAL A 555 -5.77 23.77 12.64
CA VAL A 555 -4.59 23.04 13.10
C VAL A 555 -4.05 22.18 11.95
N PRO A 556 -2.76 22.28 11.59
CA PRO A 556 -2.16 21.48 10.53
C PRO A 556 -1.98 20.02 11.00
N LEU A 557 -2.99 19.18 10.75
CA LEU A 557 -3.03 17.78 11.19
C LEU A 557 -2.96 16.84 9.98
N VAL A 558 -1.96 15.98 9.93
CA VAL A 558 -1.79 15.01 8.83
C VAL A 558 -2.36 13.65 9.26
N VAL A 559 -3.42 13.20 8.62
CA VAL A 559 -4.05 11.91 8.94
C VAL A 559 -3.63 10.88 7.91
N ILE A 560 -3.01 9.78 8.37
CA ILE A 560 -2.49 8.73 7.51
C ILE A 560 -3.17 7.41 7.87
N THR A 561 -4.00 6.89 6.96
CA THR A 561 -4.76 5.68 7.19
C THR A 561 -4.24 4.56 6.31
N SER A 562 -3.81 3.46 6.92
CA SER A 562 -3.48 2.25 6.16
C SER A 562 -4.76 1.57 5.70
N ASP A 563 -4.85 1.14 4.46
CA ASP A 563 -6.05 0.54 3.89
C ASP A 563 -5.80 -0.88 3.37
N ARG A 564 -6.88 -1.62 3.11
CA ARG A 564 -6.83 -2.84 2.30
C ARG A 564 -6.79 -2.45 0.82
N PRO A 565 -6.25 -3.31 -0.06
CA PRO A 565 -6.33 -3.09 -1.49
C PRO A 565 -7.79 -2.89 -1.95
N PRO A 566 -8.06 -2.05 -2.96
CA PRO A 566 -9.42 -1.74 -3.40
C PRO A 566 -10.32 -2.96 -3.68
N GLY A 567 -9.72 -4.08 -4.09
CA GLY A 567 -10.41 -5.35 -4.34
C GLY A 567 -11.07 -6.01 -3.11
N PHE A 568 -10.89 -5.47 -1.90
CA PHE A 568 -11.51 -5.97 -0.65
C PHE A 568 -12.73 -5.15 -0.19
N LEU A 569 -12.98 -3.99 -0.79
CA LEU A 569 -14.13 -3.13 -0.46
C LEU A 569 -15.45 -3.85 -0.79
N ASP A 570 -16.44 -3.74 0.10
CA ASP A 570 -17.78 -4.31 -0.01
C ASP A 570 -17.83 -5.84 -0.24
N ARG A 571 -16.82 -6.56 0.27
CA ARG A 571 -16.70 -8.03 0.16
C ARG A 571 -16.58 -8.75 1.50
N ASP A 572 -17.14 -8.16 2.55
CA ASP A 572 -17.12 -8.69 3.93
C ASP A 572 -15.69 -9.02 4.44
N ALA A 573 -14.70 -8.33 3.89
CA ALA A 573 -13.31 -8.49 4.29
C ALA A 573 -13.11 -7.87 5.69
N HIS A 574 -12.59 -8.67 6.63
CA HIS A 574 -12.45 -8.23 8.02
C HIS A 574 -11.71 -6.89 8.16
N GLN A 575 -12.32 -5.97 8.93
CA GLN A 575 -11.77 -4.65 9.24
C GLN A 575 -11.43 -3.86 7.95
N THR A 576 -12.36 -3.89 6.99
CA THR A 576 -12.35 -3.10 5.76
C THR A 576 -13.59 -2.21 5.74
N ILE A 577 -13.41 -0.91 5.53
CA ILE A 577 -14.48 0.07 5.36
C ILE A 577 -14.12 0.95 4.16
N ASN A 578 -15.08 1.72 3.65
CA ASN A 578 -14.73 2.77 2.68
C ASN A 578 -13.99 3.91 3.39
N GLN A 579 -12.67 3.99 3.21
CA GLN A 579 -11.84 5.08 3.74
C GLN A 579 -11.66 6.21 2.71
N VAL A 580 -12.09 6.01 1.46
CA VAL A 580 -12.05 7.06 0.42
C VAL A 580 -13.12 8.10 0.75
N GLY A 581 -12.70 9.35 0.90
CA GLY A 581 -13.59 10.44 1.28
C GLY A 581 -14.09 10.39 2.73
N LEU A 582 -13.49 9.58 3.61
CA LEU A 582 -13.97 9.34 4.98
C LEU A 582 -14.24 10.63 5.78
N TYR A 583 -13.39 11.65 5.60
CA TYR A 583 -13.48 12.92 6.32
C TYR A 583 -14.20 14.03 5.54
N GLY A 584 -14.66 13.75 4.32
CA GLY A 584 -15.40 14.69 3.47
C GLY A 584 -14.75 16.06 3.36
N SER A 585 -15.53 17.12 3.59
CA SER A 585 -15.07 18.51 3.51
C SER A 585 -14.31 19.00 4.74
N ALA A 586 -14.06 18.16 5.75
CA ALA A 586 -13.29 18.56 6.92
C ALA A 586 -11.79 18.68 6.60
N VAL A 587 -11.30 17.98 5.57
CA VAL A 587 -9.89 18.03 5.16
C VAL A 587 -9.64 19.02 4.02
N ARG A 588 -8.46 19.64 4.01
CA ARG A 588 -8.02 20.59 2.96
C ARG A 588 -7.66 19.86 1.66
N ALA A 589 -7.06 18.70 1.78
CA ALA A 589 -6.69 17.84 0.67
C ALA A 589 -6.68 16.37 1.09
N SER A 590 -6.87 15.51 0.10
CA SER A 590 -6.70 14.07 0.26
C SER A 590 -5.82 13.51 -0.87
N ALA A 591 -5.04 12.49 -0.58
CA ALA A 591 -4.49 11.58 -1.59
C ALA A 591 -4.84 10.13 -1.25
N TYR A 592 -5.30 9.41 -2.27
CA TYR A 592 -5.63 8.00 -2.20
C TYR A 592 -4.62 7.27 -3.08
N LEU A 593 -3.60 6.68 -2.45
CA LEU A 593 -2.53 6.04 -3.19
C LEU A 593 -3.01 4.72 -3.83
N PRO A 594 -2.42 4.29 -4.95
CA PRO A 594 -2.50 2.89 -5.39
C PRO A 594 -1.96 1.93 -4.34
N VAL A 595 -2.04 0.62 -4.60
CA VAL A 595 -1.46 -0.35 -3.66
C VAL A 595 0.05 -0.10 -3.56
N ALA A 596 0.60 -0.08 -2.35
CA ALA A 596 1.94 0.44 -2.09
C ALA A 596 3.05 -0.18 -2.95
N HIS A 597 2.93 -1.44 -3.36
CA HIS A 597 3.93 -2.11 -4.21
C HIS A 597 3.80 -1.79 -5.70
N GLU A 598 2.72 -1.14 -6.12
CA GLU A 598 2.45 -0.66 -7.47
C GLU A 598 2.90 0.81 -7.65
N CYS A 599 3.20 1.50 -6.55
CA CYS A 599 3.55 2.90 -6.57
C CYS A 599 5.00 3.13 -7.01
N ASP A 600 5.21 4.21 -7.76
CA ASP A 600 6.53 4.79 -7.97
C ASP A 600 6.91 5.67 -6.76
N PRO A 601 8.04 5.44 -6.08
CA PRO A 601 8.44 6.22 -4.91
C PRO A 601 8.56 7.73 -5.16
N GLU A 602 9.11 8.16 -6.30
CA GLU A 602 9.26 9.59 -6.60
C GLU A 602 7.88 10.28 -6.73
N TRP A 603 6.95 9.63 -7.44
CA TRP A 603 5.57 10.09 -7.49
C TRP A 603 4.91 10.14 -6.10
N VAL A 604 5.14 9.15 -5.24
CA VAL A 604 4.61 9.14 -3.86
C VAL A 604 5.15 10.32 -3.05
N ALA A 605 6.44 10.62 -3.14
CA ALA A 605 7.03 11.78 -2.47
C ALA A 605 6.34 13.07 -2.93
N GLY A 606 6.15 13.24 -4.24
CA GLY A 606 5.43 14.40 -4.80
C GLY A 606 4.00 14.53 -4.27
N GLU A 607 3.25 13.43 -4.19
CA GLU A 607 1.88 13.43 -3.65
C GLU A 607 1.82 13.74 -2.16
N VAL A 608 2.75 13.20 -1.35
CA VAL A 608 2.84 13.50 0.07
C VAL A 608 3.13 14.98 0.27
N LEU A 609 4.12 15.53 -0.43
CA LEU A 609 4.48 16.95 -0.33
C LEU A 609 3.33 17.86 -0.76
N ARG A 610 2.63 17.54 -1.85
CA ARG A 610 1.43 18.26 -2.32
C ARG A 610 0.34 18.31 -1.25
N VAL A 611 0.10 17.18 -0.57
CA VAL A 611 -0.91 17.11 0.49
C VAL A 611 -0.44 17.83 1.75
N LEU A 612 0.84 17.76 2.11
CA LEU A 612 1.41 18.50 3.24
C LEU A 612 1.33 20.02 3.03
N GLU A 613 1.61 20.51 1.82
CA GLU A 613 1.48 21.93 1.48
C GLU A 613 0.06 22.47 1.75
N ALA A 614 -0.96 21.67 1.42
CA ALA A 614 -2.36 21.98 1.67
C ALA A 614 -2.74 21.98 3.17
N ALA A 615 -1.93 21.37 4.05
CA ALA A 615 -2.13 21.45 5.50
C ALA A 615 -1.79 22.84 6.06
N PHE A 616 -1.06 23.66 5.30
CA PHE A 616 -0.65 25.01 5.68
C PHE A 616 -1.34 26.11 4.86
N THR A 617 -1.44 25.91 3.54
CA THR A 617 -1.81 26.97 2.60
C THR A 617 -3.05 26.60 1.76
N PRO A 618 -3.89 27.57 1.36
CA PRO A 618 -3.87 28.98 1.81
C PRO A 618 -4.28 29.13 3.28
N ASN A 619 -4.96 28.13 3.86
CA ASN A 619 -5.43 28.14 5.24
C ASN A 619 -5.13 26.81 5.93
N ALA A 620 -4.52 26.86 7.10
CA ALA A 620 -4.13 25.67 7.85
C ALA A 620 -5.33 24.77 8.18
N GLY A 621 -5.10 23.46 8.20
CA GLY A 621 -6.13 22.48 8.52
C GLY A 621 -5.68 21.04 8.29
N PRO A 622 -6.58 20.08 8.51
CA PRO A 622 -6.23 18.68 8.42
C PRO A 622 -6.17 18.21 6.96
N VAL A 623 -5.35 17.20 6.70
CA VAL A 623 -5.21 16.55 5.39
C VAL A 623 -5.21 15.04 5.53
N HIS A 624 -5.56 14.31 4.48
CA HIS A 624 -5.73 12.85 4.53
C HIS A 624 -4.91 12.10 3.49
N LEU A 625 -4.04 11.20 3.93
CA LEU A 625 -3.32 10.24 3.10
C LEU A 625 -3.86 8.83 3.37
N ASN A 626 -4.47 8.20 2.37
CA ASN A 626 -4.90 6.79 2.47
C ASN A 626 -3.93 5.90 1.69
N VAL A 627 -3.38 4.88 2.34
CA VAL A 627 -2.32 4.04 1.77
C VAL A 627 -2.72 2.56 1.81
N PRO A 628 -3.16 1.98 0.68
CA PRO A 628 -3.48 0.56 0.62
C PRO A 628 -2.21 -0.32 0.66
N PHE A 629 -2.17 -1.27 1.58
CA PHE A 629 -1.11 -2.27 1.67
C PHE A 629 -1.64 -3.67 1.37
N ASP A 630 -0.98 -4.43 0.50
CA ASP A 630 -1.27 -5.84 0.32
C ASP A 630 -0.39 -6.74 1.21
N LYS A 631 -0.80 -7.99 1.44
CA LYS A 631 0.00 -8.97 2.18
C LYS A 631 1.03 -9.64 1.27
N PRO A 632 2.21 -10.04 1.78
CA PRO A 632 2.67 -9.94 3.17
C PRO A 632 3.08 -8.52 3.61
N LEU A 633 2.95 -8.26 4.91
CA LEU A 633 3.16 -6.93 5.52
C LEU A 633 4.47 -6.85 6.32
N GLU A 634 5.08 -7.98 6.62
CA GLU A 634 6.34 -8.10 7.34
C GLU A 634 7.50 -7.52 6.52
N PRO A 635 8.57 -6.99 7.13
CA PRO A 635 9.70 -6.45 6.38
C PRO A 635 10.45 -7.53 5.58
N PRO A 636 11.03 -7.18 4.41
CA PRO A 636 11.92 -8.09 3.68
C PRO A 636 13.26 -8.27 4.42
N ALA A 637 14.02 -9.32 4.09
CA ALA A 637 15.30 -9.65 4.74
C ALA A 637 16.40 -8.58 4.52
N ARG A 638 16.26 -7.76 3.47
CA ARG A 638 17.14 -6.63 3.16
C ARG A 638 16.28 -5.44 2.74
N ARG A 639 16.48 -4.28 3.37
CA ARG A 639 15.95 -2.99 2.91
C ARG A 639 17.04 -2.29 2.09
N ASP A 640 16.70 -1.84 0.89
CA ASP A 640 17.59 -1.06 0.04
C ASP A 640 17.73 0.38 0.57
N THR A 641 18.69 1.11 0.02
CA THR A 641 19.11 2.44 0.48
C THR A 641 18.06 3.53 0.28
N LYS A 642 18.05 4.48 1.22
CA LYS A 642 17.24 5.70 1.28
C LYS A 642 17.13 6.44 -0.07
N PRO A 643 15.92 6.72 -0.57
CA PRO A 643 15.72 7.60 -1.70
C PRO A 643 16.10 9.04 -1.30
N SER A 644 16.82 9.73 -2.19
CA SER A 644 17.13 11.16 -2.06
C SER A 644 16.32 11.92 -3.10
N PHE A 645 15.49 12.85 -2.66
CA PHE A 645 14.75 13.76 -3.55
C PHE A 645 14.98 15.20 -3.09
N GLU A 646 15.01 16.14 -4.04
CA GLU A 646 15.11 17.56 -3.73
C GLU A 646 13.71 18.12 -3.45
N MET A 647 13.52 18.66 -2.25
CA MET A 647 12.31 19.40 -1.93
C MET A 647 12.22 20.69 -2.76
N PRO A 648 11.11 20.94 -3.47
CA PRO A 648 10.70 22.32 -3.68
C PRO A 648 10.37 22.87 -2.29
N LEU A 649 11.19 23.81 -1.79
CA LEU A 649 10.81 24.60 -0.62
C LEU A 649 9.45 25.20 -0.93
N PRO A 650 8.41 25.01 -0.08
CA PRO A 650 7.17 25.71 -0.28
C PRO A 650 7.51 27.20 -0.37
N GLU A 651 7.17 27.85 -1.48
CA GLU A 651 7.23 29.30 -1.55
C GLU A 651 6.44 29.78 -0.34
N SER A 652 7.06 30.60 0.52
CA SER A 652 6.33 31.21 1.62
C SER A 652 5.07 31.84 1.01
N PRO A 653 3.86 31.46 1.47
CA PRO A 653 2.61 31.84 0.81
C PRO A 653 2.71 33.32 0.50
N GLY A 654 2.76 33.64 -0.79
CA GLY A 654 3.25 34.93 -1.25
C GLY A 654 2.61 36.04 -0.43
N GLU A 655 3.43 36.89 0.18
CA GLU A 655 3.07 38.07 0.99
C GLU A 655 2.31 39.15 0.19
N ARG A 656 1.56 38.75 -0.83
CA ARG A 656 0.70 39.59 -1.65
C ARG A 656 -0.56 39.90 -0.87
N VAL A 657 -0.41 40.85 0.04
CA VAL A 657 -1.53 41.67 0.49
C VAL A 657 -2.03 42.47 -0.71
N LEU A 658 -3.32 42.41 -1.00
CA LEU A 658 -3.93 43.21 -2.06
C LEU A 658 -3.98 44.67 -1.60
N GLY A 659 -3.45 45.60 -2.41
CA GLY A 659 -3.54 47.04 -2.13
C GLY A 659 -4.98 47.52 -1.91
N ALA A 660 -5.93 46.92 -2.63
CA ALA A 660 -7.36 47.17 -2.45
C ALA A 660 -7.89 46.79 -1.05
N SER A 661 -7.37 45.74 -0.41
CA SER A 661 -7.75 45.35 0.96
C SER A 661 -7.26 46.38 1.98
N VAL A 662 -6.07 46.95 1.77
CA VAL A 662 -5.52 48.03 2.59
C VAL A 662 -6.40 49.27 2.47
N GLU A 663 -6.65 49.74 1.24
CA GLU A 663 -7.49 50.91 0.96
C GLU A 663 -8.93 50.75 1.50
N MET A 664 -9.50 49.55 1.36
CA MET A 664 -10.84 49.23 1.88
C MET A 664 -10.88 49.31 3.41
N LEU A 665 -9.89 48.74 4.10
CA LEU A 665 -9.87 48.76 5.56
C LEU A 665 -9.60 50.16 6.10
N GLU A 666 -8.66 50.90 5.51
CA GLU A 666 -8.41 52.31 5.85
C GLU A 666 -9.67 53.16 5.63
N GLY A 667 -10.27 53.08 4.44
CA GLY A 667 -11.48 53.81 4.11
C GLY A 667 -12.70 53.39 4.93
N PHE A 668 -12.74 52.16 5.46
CA PHE A 668 -13.78 51.72 6.39
C PHE A 668 -13.58 52.34 7.78
N MET A 669 -12.35 52.31 8.30
CA MET A 669 -12.03 52.85 9.62
C MET A 669 -12.16 54.39 9.64
N ASP A 670 -11.76 55.07 8.57
CA ASP A 670 -11.81 56.53 8.46
C ASP A 670 -13.25 57.10 8.42
N ARG A 671 -14.25 56.28 8.06
CA ARG A 671 -15.67 56.68 8.09
C ARG A 671 -16.28 56.66 9.49
N ALA A 672 -15.63 56.04 10.48
CA ALA A 672 -16.19 55.83 11.80
C ALA A 672 -15.33 56.46 12.90
N ALA A 673 -15.91 57.45 13.58
CA ALA A 673 -15.25 58.11 14.71
C ALA A 673 -15.21 57.24 15.99
N SER A 674 -16.16 56.30 16.12
CA SER A 674 -16.35 55.47 17.32
C SER A 674 -16.44 53.99 16.96
N GLY A 675 -15.39 53.39 16.43
CA GLY A 675 -15.41 51.96 16.08
C GLY A 675 -14.89 51.04 17.20
N VAL A 676 -14.96 49.73 16.97
CA VAL A 676 -14.50 48.71 17.91
C VAL A 676 -13.77 47.58 17.17
N ILE A 677 -12.68 47.08 17.76
CA ILE A 677 -11.97 45.89 17.27
C ILE A 677 -12.34 44.72 18.18
N VAL A 678 -12.82 43.62 17.61
CA VAL A 678 -13.21 42.42 18.35
C VAL A 678 -12.32 41.27 17.94
N VAL A 679 -11.60 40.68 18.88
CA VAL A 679 -10.65 39.58 18.59
C VAL A 679 -11.07 38.35 19.37
N GLY A 680 -11.54 37.34 18.64
CA GLY A 680 -12.00 36.07 19.21
C GLY A 680 -10.87 35.11 19.57
N PRO A 681 -11.20 33.87 19.99
CA PRO A 681 -10.24 32.80 20.25
C PRO A 681 -9.42 32.45 19.01
N ARG A 682 -8.09 32.40 19.15
CA ARG A 682 -7.15 32.02 18.08
C ARG A 682 -5.73 31.87 18.62
N ASP A 683 -4.90 31.14 17.88
CA ASP A 683 -3.48 30.97 18.19
C ASP A 683 -2.67 32.16 17.63
N THR A 684 -2.63 33.27 18.37
CA THR A 684 -1.99 34.53 17.88
C THR A 684 -0.48 34.56 18.14
N GLY A 685 0.30 34.54 17.05
CA GLY A 685 1.74 34.75 17.06
C GLY A 685 2.17 36.16 17.52
N ARG A 686 3.46 36.38 17.75
CA ARG A 686 3.98 37.68 18.21
C ARG A 686 3.70 38.81 17.19
N THR A 687 4.02 38.58 15.93
CA THR A 687 3.88 39.57 14.84
C THR A 687 2.43 40.02 14.69
N GLU A 688 1.48 39.06 14.69
CA GLU A 688 0.07 39.39 14.60
C GLU A 688 -0.43 40.19 15.80
N ARG A 689 -0.01 39.85 17.03
CA ARG A 689 -0.34 40.65 18.22
C ARG A 689 0.15 42.09 18.08
N ASP A 690 1.42 42.27 17.70
CA ASP A 690 2.03 43.59 17.55
C ASP A 690 1.30 44.42 16.46
N ALA A 691 0.87 43.78 15.36
CA ALA A 691 0.11 44.43 14.29
C ALA A 691 -1.31 44.87 14.75
N VAL A 692 -2.02 44.05 15.52
CA VAL A 692 -3.34 44.41 16.08
C VAL A 692 -3.22 45.58 17.06
N TYR A 693 -2.23 45.57 17.95
CA TYR A 693 -2.00 46.68 18.88
C TYR A 693 -1.64 47.97 18.15
N ARG A 694 -0.77 47.90 17.12
CA ARG A 694 -0.42 49.04 16.27
C ARG A 694 -1.68 49.63 15.63
N LEU A 695 -2.52 48.80 15.02
CA LEU A 695 -3.75 49.26 14.38
C LEU A 695 -4.65 50.00 15.38
N ALA A 696 -4.88 49.42 16.56
CA ALA A 696 -5.74 50.03 17.58
C ALA A 696 -5.17 51.35 18.11
N ALA A 697 -3.86 51.46 18.26
CA ALA A 697 -3.19 52.69 18.67
C ALA A 697 -3.34 53.80 17.62
N LEU A 698 -3.24 53.46 16.33
CA LEU A 698 -3.44 54.40 15.22
C LEU A 698 -4.90 54.83 15.09
N SER A 699 -5.83 53.87 15.12
CA SER A 699 -7.25 54.12 14.93
C SER A 699 -7.95 54.66 16.17
N GLY A 700 -7.33 54.61 17.35
CA GLY A 700 -8.00 55.00 18.59
C GLY A 700 -9.27 54.18 18.87
N TRP A 701 -9.36 52.93 18.39
CA TRP A 701 -10.50 52.04 18.67
C TRP A 701 -10.17 51.09 19.84
N PRO A 702 -11.10 50.81 20.77
CA PRO A 702 -10.92 49.79 21.79
C PRO A 702 -10.88 48.38 21.18
N ILE A 703 -10.09 47.50 21.79
CA ILE A 703 -9.97 46.07 21.46
C ILE A 703 -10.72 45.25 22.52
N LEU A 704 -11.81 44.61 22.15
CA LEU A 704 -12.48 43.59 22.95
C LEU A 704 -11.75 42.27 22.69
N ALA A 705 -10.81 41.95 23.57
CA ALA A 705 -9.97 40.77 23.45
C ALA A 705 -10.56 39.59 24.23
N ASP A 706 -10.89 38.50 23.55
CA ASP A 706 -11.26 37.24 24.19
C ASP A 706 -10.11 36.70 25.07
N GLY A 707 -10.42 35.92 26.11
CA GLY A 707 -9.42 35.27 26.97
C GLY A 707 -8.43 34.41 26.18
N MET A 708 -8.86 33.84 25.06
CA MET A 708 -8.03 33.03 24.18
C MET A 708 -7.61 33.76 22.88
N SER A 709 -7.69 35.08 22.85
CA SER A 709 -7.24 35.88 21.68
C SER A 709 -5.71 35.99 21.57
N GLY A 710 -4.97 35.61 22.61
CA GLY A 710 -3.53 35.87 22.75
C GLY A 710 -3.17 37.33 23.12
N LEU A 711 -4.11 38.27 23.03
CA LEU A 711 -3.86 39.71 23.24
C LEU A 711 -3.85 40.14 24.71
N ARG A 712 -4.19 39.27 25.66
CA ARG A 712 -4.16 39.60 27.09
C ARG A 712 -2.78 39.47 27.75
N SER A 713 -1.75 39.20 26.95
CA SER A 713 -0.36 39.07 27.40
C SER A 713 0.35 40.40 27.67
N ARG A 714 -0.24 41.53 27.26
CA ARG A 714 0.19 42.90 27.58
C ARG A 714 -0.99 43.71 28.10
N ASP A 715 -0.72 44.82 28.79
CA ASP A 715 -1.74 45.80 29.20
C ASP A 715 -1.60 47.06 28.35
N GLU A 716 -2.27 47.04 27.20
CA GLU A 716 -2.27 48.15 26.24
C GLU A 716 -3.43 49.11 26.53
N GLU A 717 -3.30 50.38 26.13
CA GLU A 717 -4.33 51.39 26.39
C GLU A 717 -5.68 51.07 25.75
N ASN A 718 -5.65 50.54 24.53
CA ASN A 718 -6.86 50.17 23.81
C ASN A 718 -7.47 48.85 24.28
N LEU A 719 -6.80 48.08 25.14
CA LEU A 719 -7.23 46.72 25.48
C LEU A 719 -8.36 46.71 26.52
N VAL A 720 -9.46 46.06 26.18
CA VAL A 720 -10.62 45.79 27.04
C VAL A 720 -10.71 44.28 27.28
N THR A 721 -10.47 43.85 28.51
CA THR A 721 -10.51 42.43 28.94
C THR A 721 -11.81 42.08 29.63
N THR A 722 -12.64 43.08 29.93
CA THR A 722 -13.96 42.91 30.53
C THR A 722 -15.12 43.11 29.56
N GLY A 723 -14.84 43.02 28.25
CA GLY A 723 -15.82 43.30 27.18
C GLY A 723 -17.16 42.59 27.38
N ASP A 724 -17.13 41.29 27.70
CA ASP A 724 -18.34 40.49 27.91
C ASP A 724 -19.25 41.03 29.04
N MET A 725 -18.66 41.53 30.12
CA MET A 725 -19.43 42.13 31.22
C MET A 725 -19.96 43.51 30.85
N LEU A 726 -19.15 44.32 30.16
CA LEU A 726 -19.53 45.67 29.75
C LEU A 726 -20.70 45.66 28.76
N VAL A 727 -20.62 44.82 27.73
CA VAL A 727 -21.67 44.74 26.70
C VAL A 727 -22.93 44.00 27.18
N GLY A 728 -22.83 43.29 28.32
CA GLY A 728 -23.98 42.76 29.05
C GLY A 728 -24.83 43.85 29.71
N ASP A 729 -24.26 45.01 30.03
CA ASP A 729 -25.01 46.15 30.57
C ASP A 729 -25.68 46.95 29.44
N ARG A 730 -27.01 46.85 29.36
CA ARG A 730 -27.83 47.62 28.40
C ARG A 730 -27.59 49.13 28.51
N SER A 731 -27.35 49.66 29.71
CA SER A 731 -27.10 51.07 29.95
C SER A 731 -25.77 51.52 29.36
N PHE A 732 -24.76 50.65 29.42
CA PHE A 732 -23.45 50.89 28.83
C PHE A 732 -23.53 50.85 27.31
N VAL A 733 -24.12 49.79 26.74
CA VAL A 733 -24.26 49.63 25.27
C VAL A 733 -25.04 50.77 24.64
N THR A 734 -26.12 51.23 25.27
CA THR A 734 -26.93 52.37 24.76
C THR A 734 -26.11 53.67 24.70
N ARG A 735 -25.16 53.86 25.62
CA ARG A 735 -24.30 55.05 25.68
C ARG A 735 -23.01 54.91 24.86
N HIS A 736 -22.62 53.69 24.55
CA HIS A 736 -21.37 53.34 23.87
C HIS A 736 -21.66 52.39 22.70
N THR A 737 -22.61 52.77 21.85
CA THR A 737 -22.86 52.06 20.59
C THR A 737 -21.80 52.45 19.56
N PRO A 738 -21.03 51.49 19.01
CA PRO A 738 -20.03 51.79 17.99
C PRO A 738 -20.69 52.06 16.63
N ASP A 739 -20.04 52.89 15.82
CA ASP A 739 -20.47 53.23 14.46
C ASP A 739 -19.90 52.27 13.41
N ALA A 740 -18.90 51.47 13.77
CA ALA A 740 -18.29 50.44 12.92
C ALA A 740 -17.56 49.37 13.73
N MET A 741 -17.34 48.19 13.13
CA MET A 741 -16.69 47.07 13.76
C MET A 741 -15.67 46.38 12.86
N LEU A 742 -14.50 46.08 13.41
CA LEU A 742 -13.53 45.16 12.81
C LEU A 742 -13.46 43.89 13.65
N ARG A 743 -13.91 42.76 13.12
CA ARG A 743 -13.77 41.47 13.78
C ARG A 743 -12.60 40.69 13.21
N ILE A 744 -11.72 40.21 14.09
CA ILE A 744 -10.54 39.43 13.73
C ILE A 744 -10.68 38.02 14.32
N GLY A 745 -10.70 37.02 13.43
CA GLY A 745 -10.83 35.61 13.83
C GLY A 745 -12.25 35.19 14.25
N GLY A 746 -12.29 34.16 15.11
CA GLY A 746 -13.52 33.46 15.47
C GLY A 746 -14.51 34.27 16.32
N THR A 747 -15.68 33.68 16.56
CA THR A 747 -16.70 34.25 17.44
C THR A 747 -16.18 34.28 18.89
N PRO A 748 -16.30 35.41 19.62
CA PRO A 748 -15.90 35.52 21.02
C PRO A 748 -16.56 34.46 21.91
N THR A 749 -15.88 34.00 22.96
CA THR A 749 -16.37 32.99 23.91
C THR A 749 -17.56 33.48 24.73
N GLY A 750 -17.57 34.77 25.05
CA GLY A 750 -18.56 35.39 25.93
C GLY A 750 -19.96 35.51 25.32
N THR A 751 -20.98 35.02 26.02
CA THR A 751 -22.36 35.01 25.53
C THR A 751 -22.92 36.42 25.36
N ALA A 752 -22.62 37.35 26.27
CA ALA A 752 -23.10 38.73 26.16
C ALA A 752 -22.47 39.43 24.97
N THR A 753 -21.18 39.18 24.72
CA THR A 753 -20.48 39.66 23.52
C THR A 753 -21.12 39.12 22.25
N GLN A 754 -21.39 37.82 22.17
CA GLN A 754 -22.06 37.21 21.02
C GLN A 754 -23.43 37.85 20.74
N ASN A 755 -24.29 37.92 21.76
CA ASN A 755 -25.62 38.52 21.65
C ASN A 755 -25.57 40.00 21.25
N TRP A 756 -24.59 40.73 21.77
CA TRP A 756 -24.37 42.13 21.42
C TRP A 756 -23.98 42.27 19.94
N LEU A 757 -23.06 41.45 19.45
CA LEU A 757 -22.64 41.44 18.05
C LEU A 757 -23.80 41.10 17.11
N GLU A 758 -24.63 40.12 17.45
CA GLU A 758 -25.81 39.75 16.66
C GLU A 758 -26.89 40.83 16.62
N GLY A 759 -27.03 41.61 17.70
CA GLY A 759 -28.01 42.70 17.79
C GLY A 759 -27.51 44.04 17.22
N LEU A 760 -26.21 44.18 16.98
CA LEU A 760 -25.59 45.42 16.52
C LEU A 760 -25.83 45.62 15.02
N ARG A 761 -26.27 46.83 14.63
CA ARG A 761 -26.51 47.18 13.22
C ARG A 761 -25.40 48.02 12.58
N ALA A 762 -24.28 48.17 13.28
CA ALA A 762 -23.13 48.89 12.75
C ALA A 762 -22.49 48.10 11.60
N PRO A 763 -21.94 48.77 10.58
CA PRO A 763 -21.11 48.13 9.56
C PRO A 763 -19.98 47.30 10.17
N GLU A 764 -19.78 46.09 9.65
CA GLU A 764 -18.74 45.15 10.09
C GLU A 764 -17.82 44.78 8.92
N ILE A 765 -16.51 44.85 9.14
CA ILE A 765 -15.53 44.11 8.34
C ILE A 765 -15.01 42.92 9.17
N VAL A 766 -14.96 41.75 8.53
CA VAL A 766 -14.38 40.55 9.12
C VAL A 766 -13.04 40.28 8.46
N LEU A 767 -11.99 40.21 9.26
CA LEU A 767 -10.69 39.76 8.84
C LEU A 767 -10.54 38.28 9.21
N ASP A 768 -10.82 37.42 8.22
CA ASP A 768 -10.75 35.97 8.34
C ASP A 768 -10.36 35.35 6.99
N PRO A 769 -9.13 34.78 6.88
CA PRO A 769 -8.66 34.07 5.69
C PRO A 769 -9.59 32.95 5.17
N ASP A 770 -10.44 32.38 6.02
CA ASP A 770 -11.33 31.25 5.71
C ASP A 770 -12.77 31.64 5.34
N PHE A 771 -13.05 32.95 5.19
CA PHE A 771 -14.36 33.44 4.76
C PHE A 771 -15.53 33.01 5.69
N ARG A 772 -15.31 33.04 7.01
CA ARG A 772 -16.32 32.67 8.02
C ARG A 772 -16.89 33.91 8.73
N TRP A 773 -18.21 34.06 8.77
CA TRP A 773 -18.91 35.10 9.55
C TRP A 773 -20.25 34.61 10.10
N THR A 774 -20.80 35.33 11.09
CA THR A 774 -22.08 35.03 11.75
C THR A 774 -23.25 35.84 11.15
N ALA A 775 -24.48 35.46 11.50
CA ALA A 775 -25.75 35.63 10.77
C ALA A 775 -26.17 37.02 10.20
N ALA A 776 -25.47 38.13 10.49
CA ALA A 776 -25.85 39.46 10.00
C ALA A 776 -25.29 39.81 8.61
N GLY A 777 -24.23 39.13 8.13
CA GLY A 777 -23.58 39.42 6.85
C GLY A 777 -22.73 40.70 6.91
N PRO A 778 -21.39 40.61 6.97
CA PRO A 778 -20.54 41.78 7.06
C PRO A 778 -20.54 42.58 5.75
N GLU A 779 -20.14 43.85 5.82
CA GLU A 779 -19.92 44.71 4.65
C GLU A 779 -18.86 44.10 3.73
N ALA A 780 -17.80 43.55 4.33
CA ALA A 780 -16.75 42.83 3.62
C ALA A 780 -16.08 41.75 4.49
N VAL A 781 -15.51 40.74 3.83
CA VAL A 781 -14.61 39.77 4.45
C VAL A 781 -13.27 39.81 3.76
N LEU A 782 -12.24 40.24 4.50
CA LEU A 782 -10.87 40.30 4.03
C LEU A 782 -10.19 38.96 4.30
N ARG A 783 -9.56 38.38 3.28
CA ARG A 783 -8.92 37.06 3.32
C ARG A 783 -7.40 37.12 3.41
N ASP A 784 -6.84 38.33 3.38
CA ASP A 784 -5.41 38.53 3.45
C ASP A 784 -4.82 38.00 4.77
N PRO A 785 -3.56 37.55 4.77
CA PRO A 785 -2.84 37.26 6.01
C PRO A 785 -2.89 38.45 6.98
N ILE A 786 -3.27 38.16 8.22
CA ILE A 786 -3.67 39.19 9.19
C ILE A 786 -2.52 40.13 9.53
N ALA A 787 -1.36 39.60 9.96
CA ALA A 787 -0.24 40.45 10.33
C ALA A 787 0.26 41.30 9.13
N PRO A 788 0.53 40.71 7.95
CA PRO A 788 0.95 41.49 6.78
C PRO A 788 -0.04 42.58 6.33
N LEU A 789 -1.35 42.31 6.41
CA LEU A 789 -2.37 43.32 6.09
C LEU A 789 -2.34 44.46 7.10
N LEU A 790 -2.41 44.14 8.39
CA LEU A 790 -2.53 45.13 9.47
C LEU A 790 -1.26 45.98 9.64
N GLU A 791 -0.09 45.47 9.26
CA GLU A 791 1.16 46.24 9.24
C GLU A 791 1.17 47.36 8.19
N ARG A 792 0.42 47.20 7.08
CA ARG A 792 0.36 48.18 5.99
C ARG A 792 -0.74 49.22 6.18
N VAL A 793 -1.81 48.86 6.88
CA VAL A 793 -2.97 49.71 7.15
C VAL A 793 -2.59 50.84 8.12
N SER A 794 -2.92 52.08 7.75
CA SER A 794 -2.60 53.30 8.49
C SER A 794 -3.78 54.30 8.45
N PRO A 795 -4.85 54.05 9.22
CA PRO A 795 -6.03 54.90 9.23
C PRO A 795 -5.75 56.28 9.82
N SER A 796 -6.64 57.22 9.53
CA SER A 796 -6.61 58.58 10.07
C SER A 796 -6.77 58.57 11.60
N PRO A 797 -5.94 59.32 12.35
CA PRO A 797 -6.06 59.38 13.82
C PRO A 797 -7.38 60.01 14.25
N VAL A 798 -8.05 59.43 15.25
CA VAL A 798 -9.25 59.98 15.90
C VAL A 798 -8.99 60.33 17.38
N ASP A 799 -9.82 61.23 17.95
CA ASP A 799 -9.75 61.60 19.38
C ASP A 799 -9.95 60.36 20.27
N GLY A 800 -8.96 60.02 21.10
CA GLY A 800 -9.00 58.91 22.04
C GLY A 800 -10.05 59.04 23.16
N ARG A 801 -10.99 59.99 23.10
CA ARG A 801 -12.12 60.09 24.03
C ARG A 801 -12.96 58.80 24.05
N TRP A 802 -13.19 58.20 22.89
CA TRP A 802 -13.93 56.93 22.76
C TRP A 802 -13.24 55.80 23.52
N THR A 803 -11.97 55.51 23.21
CA THR A 803 -11.18 54.50 23.94
C THR A 803 -11.08 54.79 25.43
N ARG A 804 -10.86 56.05 25.83
CA ARG A 804 -10.79 56.41 27.26
C ARG A 804 -12.08 56.10 28.02
N ALA A 805 -13.25 56.26 27.39
CA ALA A 805 -14.53 55.91 27.98
C ALA A 805 -14.65 54.39 28.21
N TRP A 806 -14.31 53.59 27.19
CA TRP A 806 -14.27 52.12 27.30
C TRP A 806 -13.26 51.65 28.35
N ARG A 807 -12.04 52.18 28.33
CA ARG A 807 -10.99 51.87 29.30
C ARG A 807 -11.39 52.23 30.73
N SER A 808 -12.05 53.37 30.94
CA SER A 808 -12.54 53.77 32.26
C SER A 808 -13.58 52.79 32.81
N ALA A 809 -14.47 52.28 31.96
CA ALA A 809 -15.46 51.29 32.35
C ALA A 809 -14.80 49.92 32.62
N ASP A 810 -13.90 49.49 31.75
CA ASP A 810 -13.14 48.26 31.88
C ASP A 810 -12.32 48.22 33.19
N LEU A 811 -11.61 49.31 33.54
CA LEU A 811 -10.89 49.42 34.81
C LEU A 811 -11.78 49.27 36.05
N ARG A 812 -13.03 49.76 36.01
CA ARG A 812 -13.99 49.58 37.11
C ARG A 812 -14.38 48.12 37.27
N VAL A 813 -14.69 47.45 36.16
CA VAL A 813 -15.05 46.02 36.18
C VAL A 813 -13.86 45.16 36.57
N ARG A 814 -12.63 45.48 36.14
CA ARG A 814 -11.39 44.84 36.62
C ARG A 814 -11.26 44.96 38.15
N GLY A 815 -11.55 46.15 38.70
CA GLY A 815 -11.60 46.36 40.15
C GLY A 815 -12.58 45.42 40.85
N ARG A 816 -13.78 45.23 40.28
CA ARG A 816 -14.78 44.29 40.82
C ARG A 816 -14.34 42.83 40.68
N ARG A 817 -13.73 42.43 39.57
CA ARG A 817 -13.15 41.07 39.38
C ARG A 817 -12.12 40.75 40.47
N ARG A 818 -11.22 41.69 40.78
CA ARG A 818 -10.25 41.55 41.87
C ARG A 818 -10.90 41.47 43.24
N TYR A 819 -11.94 42.27 43.47
CA TYR A 819 -12.73 42.18 44.70
C TYR A 819 -13.36 40.79 44.87
N GLU A 820 -14.03 40.27 43.83
CA GLU A 820 -14.66 38.94 43.87
C GLU A 820 -13.63 37.83 44.12
N ARG A 821 -12.49 37.86 43.42
CA ARG A 821 -11.40 36.92 43.66
C ARG A 821 -10.91 36.94 45.11
N THR A 822 -10.82 38.12 45.72
CA THR A 822 -10.27 38.29 47.08
C THR A 822 -11.27 37.88 48.16
N HIS A 823 -12.56 38.17 47.98
CA HIS A 823 -13.60 37.95 49.00
C HIS A 823 -14.35 36.62 48.83
N HIS A 824 -14.23 35.98 47.67
CA HIS A 824 -14.85 34.68 47.37
C HIS A 824 -13.83 33.71 46.76
N PRO A 825 -12.75 33.37 47.51
CA PRO A 825 -11.62 32.59 47.02
C PRO A 825 -11.99 31.15 46.65
N ASP A 826 -13.11 30.65 47.15
CA ASP A 826 -13.54 29.26 46.96
C ASP A 826 -14.37 29.04 45.68
N THR A 827 -14.55 30.09 44.86
CA THR A 827 -15.31 30.01 43.61
C THR A 827 -14.46 29.52 42.45
N GLU A 828 -15.08 28.85 41.46
CA GLU A 828 -14.42 28.42 40.22
C GLU A 828 -13.70 29.57 39.49
N LEU A 829 -14.22 30.80 39.59
CA LEU A 829 -13.60 32.01 39.06
C LEU A 829 -12.29 32.36 39.77
N ALA A 830 -12.29 32.32 41.10
CA ALA A 830 -11.07 32.59 41.88
C ALA A 830 -10.00 31.50 41.65
N LEU A 831 -10.42 30.22 41.59
CA LEU A 831 -9.52 29.10 41.27
C LEU A 831 -8.91 29.23 39.88
N THR A 832 -9.71 29.62 38.88
CA THR A 832 -9.23 29.87 37.52
C THR A 832 -8.22 31.01 37.48
N ALA A 833 -8.48 32.11 38.20
CA ALA A 833 -7.54 33.23 38.29
C ALA A 833 -6.20 32.82 38.92
N GLU A 834 -6.23 31.98 39.97
CA GLU A 834 -5.02 31.47 40.61
C GLU A 834 -4.16 30.62 39.67
N ILE A 835 -4.80 29.80 38.82
CA ILE A 835 -4.12 28.99 37.79
C ILE A 835 -3.46 29.90 36.75
N LEU A 836 -4.19 30.90 36.24
CA LEU A 836 -3.67 31.83 35.24
C LEU A 836 -2.48 32.66 35.75
N ASP A 837 -2.43 32.94 37.06
CA ASP A 837 -1.30 33.65 37.67
C ASP A 837 -0.10 32.75 37.96
N SER A 838 -0.36 31.48 38.25
CA SER A 838 0.65 30.52 38.72
C SER A 838 1.30 29.70 37.61
N GLU A 839 0.63 29.54 36.48
CA GLU A 839 1.00 28.61 35.42
C GLU A 839 1.46 29.34 34.15
N ALA A 840 2.45 28.76 33.47
CA ALA A 840 2.97 29.34 32.23
C ALA A 840 2.18 28.89 30.99
N LEU A 841 1.66 27.66 31.00
CA LEU A 841 0.97 27.03 29.88
C LEU A 841 -0.31 26.38 30.42
N VAL A 842 -1.47 26.85 29.94
CA VAL A 842 -2.77 26.35 30.38
C VAL A 842 -3.53 25.82 29.18
N TRP A 843 -3.98 24.58 29.27
CA TRP A 843 -4.93 24.01 28.33
C TRP A 843 -6.32 24.03 28.95
N VAL A 844 -7.24 24.82 28.42
CA VAL A 844 -8.58 24.97 28.98
C VAL A 844 -9.60 24.12 28.24
N GLY A 845 -10.42 23.41 29.01
CA GLY A 845 -11.56 22.64 28.49
C GLY A 845 -12.69 23.54 28.00
N SER A 846 -13.53 22.98 27.12
CA SER A 846 -14.80 23.60 26.70
C SER A 846 -15.77 23.73 27.88
N SER A 847 -16.96 24.29 27.65
CA SER A 847 -17.98 24.56 28.68
C SER A 847 -17.63 25.74 29.61
N MET A 848 -17.78 25.61 30.93
CA MET A 848 -17.54 26.68 31.90
C MET A 848 -16.06 27.08 32.08
N PRO A 849 -15.06 26.17 32.09
CA PRO A 849 -13.64 26.52 32.23
C PRO A 849 -13.16 27.64 31.29
N VAL A 850 -13.43 27.55 29.99
CA VAL A 850 -13.03 28.61 29.04
C VAL A 850 -13.75 29.95 29.30
N ARG A 851 -14.99 29.92 29.81
CA ARG A 851 -15.72 31.12 30.20
C ARG A 851 -15.13 31.75 31.46
N HIS A 852 -14.68 30.94 32.42
CA HIS A 852 -13.95 31.44 33.57
C HIS A 852 -12.64 32.09 33.15
N VAL A 853 -11.89 31.50 32.21
CA VAL A 853 -10.68 32.12 31.67
C VAL A 853 -11.02 33.47 31.02
N ASN A 854 -12.05 33.52 30.16
CA ASN A 854 -12.48 34.77 29.55
C ASN A 854 -12.91 35.83 30.59
N ALA A 855 -13.56 35.41 31.68
CA ALA A 855 -14.03 36.28 32.76
C ALA A 855 -12.92 36.73 33.72
N MET A 856 -11.84 35.96 33.89
CA MET A 856 -10.85 36.20 34.95
C MET A 856 -9.45 36.54 34.45
N MET A 857 -9.11 36.27 33.19
CA MET A 857 -7.80 36.59 32.64
C MET A 857 -7.59 38.11 32.55
N GLU A 858 -6.73 38.61 33.43
CA GLU A 858 -6.28 40.00 33.49
C GLU A 858 -5.35 40.33 32.31
N PRO A 859 -5.22 41.61 31.93
CA PRO A 859 -4.17 42.05 31.02
C PRO A 859 -2.77 41.80 31.61
N GLY A 860 -1.77 41.65 30.75
CA GLY A 860 -0.41 41.31 31.18
C GLY A 860 -0.26 39.89 31.75
N CYS A 861 -1.28 39.04 31.59
CA CYS A 861 -1.23 37.65 32.05
C CYS A 861 -0.11 36.90 31.31
N ARG A 862 0.73 36.19 32.09
CA ARG A 862 1.89 35.48 31.56
C ARG A 862 1.55 34.11 31.00
N ALA A 863 0.42 33.54 31.41
CA ALA A 863 -0.03 32.24 30.92
C ALA A 863 -0.36 32.32 29.42
N ALA A 864 0.20 31.41 28.62
CA ALA A 864 -0.33 31.13 27.31
C ALA A 864 -1.48 30.11 27.45
N VAL A 865 -2.65 30.47 26.92
CA VAL A 865 -3.86 29.65 27.03
C VAL A 865 -4.22 29.04 25.69
N PHE A 866 -4.37 27.73 25.66
CA PHE A 866 -4.82 26.94 24.51
C PHE A 866 -6.09 26.18 24.84
N GLY A 867 -6.79 25.69 23.82
CA GLY A 867 -8.00 24.89 24.01
C GLY A 867 -8.70 24.57 22.70
N ASN A 868 -9.59 23.57 22.73
CA ASN A 868 -10.34 23.11 21.56
C ASN A 868 -11.56 24.01 21.31
N ARG A 869 -11.33 25.13 20.60
CA ARG A 869 -12.35 26.14 20.28
C ARG A 869 -12.83 26.11 18.82
N GLY A 870 -12.42 25.12 18.04
CA GLY A 870 -12.90 24.90 16.68
C GLY A 870 -14.36 24.43 16.68
N ALA A 871 -14.58 23.20 17.10
CA ALA A 871 -15.89 22.57 17.26
C ALA A 871 -16.43 22.65 18.70
N CYS A 872 -15.59 23.08 19.65
CA CYS A 872 -15.96 23.29 21.06
C CYS A 872 -16.36 21.99 21.80
N GLY A 873 -15.80 20.85 21.37
CA GLY A 873 -16.04 19.56 21.99
C GLY A 873 -15.50 19.45 23.42
N ILE A 874 -16.12 18.57 24.23
CA ILE A 874 -15.57 18.14 25.53
C ILE A 874 -14.64 16.93 25.39
N ASP A 875 -14.63 16.32 24.21
CA ASP A 875 -13.79 15.19 23.86
C ASP A 875 -12.34 15.61 23.61
N GLY A 876 -11.41 14.73 24.00
CA GLY A 876 -10.00 14.88 23.68
C GLY A 876 -9.26 16.03 24.36
N ALA A 877 -9.86 16.74 25.32
CA ALA A 877 -9.23 17.88 25.97
C ALA A 877 -7.97 17.49 26.75
N LEU A 878 -7.99 16.33 27.43
CA LEU A 878 -6.85 15.81 28.18
C LEU A 878 -5.77 15.27 27.22
N ALA A 879 -6.18 14.58 26.16
CA ALA A 879 -5.29 14.14 25.09
C ALA A 879 -4.60 15.31 24.37
N SER A 880 -5.31 16.43 24.16
CA SER A 880 -4.75 17.63 23.53
C SER A 880 -3.76 18.34 24.45
N ALA A 881 -4.07 18.46 25.76
CA ALA A 881 -3.12 18.97 26.74
C ALA A 881 -1.85 18.11 26.83
N THR A 882 -2.01 16.78 26.71
CA THR A 882 -0.90 15.82 26.63
C THR A 882 -0.03 16.07 25.39
N GLY A 883 -0.66 16.29 24.23
CA GLY A 883 0.02 16.65 22.99
C GLY A 883 0.80 17.96 23.07
N ALA A 884 0.20 18.98 23.69
CA ALA A 884 0.86 20.26 23.92
C ALA A 884 2.09 20.11 24.83
N ALA A 885 1.99 19.31 25.90
CA ALA A 885 3.11 19.03 26.79
C ALA A 885 4.24 18.27 26.08
N LEU A 886 3.88 17.31 25.23
CA LEU A 886 4.82 16.55 24.40
C LEU A 886 5.56 17.47 23.42
N GLY A 887 4.82 18.24 22.61
CA GLY A 887 5.41 19.08 21.56
C GLY A 887 6.25 20.24 22.07
N LEU A 888 5.89 20.82 23.21
CA LEU A 888 6.64 21.91 23.82
C LEU A 888 7.77 21.43 24.73
N ASP A 889 7.82 20.13 25.06
CA ASP A 889 8.70 19.53 26.07
C ASP A 889 8.66 20.32 27.40
N ARG A 890 7.43 20.69 27.81
CA ARG A 890 7.18 21.55 28.97
C ARG A 890 5.92 21.12 29.69
N ARG A 891 5.90 21.36 31.00
CA ARG A 891 4.71 21.14 31.81
C ARG A 891 3.54 21.99 31.32
N VAL A 892 2.40 21.35 31.12
CA VAL A 892 1.12 21.98 30.82
C VAL A 892 0.16 21.74 31.98
N THR A 893 -0.65 22.75 32.31
CA THR A 893 -1.74 22.63 33.26
C THR A 893 -3.08 22.57 32.51
N ALA A 894 -3.76 21.44 32.54
CA ALA A 894 -5.09 21.28 31.98
C ALA A 894 -6.16 21.72 32.98
N LEU A 895 -7.03 22.67 32.62
CA LEU A 895 -8.16 23.13 33.45
C LEU A 895 -9.47 22.62 32.83
N LEU A 896 -10.08 21.62 33.47
CA LEU A 896 -11.21 20.86 32.93
C LEU A 896 -12.40 20.86 33.91
N GLY A 897 -13.61 20.72 33.38
CA GLY A 897 -14.77 20.29 34.19
C GLY A 897 -14.78 18.77 34.36
N ASP A 898 -15.51 18.30 35.36
CA ASP A 898 -15.71 16.87 35.66
C ASP A 898 -16.16 16.01 34.48
N LEU A 899 -17.20 16.39 33.73
CA LEU A 899 -17.67 15.63 32.56
C LEU A 899 -16.64 15.62 31.42
N THR A 900 -15.91 16.72 31.24
CA THR A 900 -14.82 16.79 30.26
C THR A 900 -13.68 15.85 30.64
N PHE A 901 -13.35 15.80 31.94
CA PHE A 901 -12.36 14.87 32.46
C PHE A 901 -12.82 13.41 32.30
N LEU A 902 -14.05 13.07 32.69
CA LEU A 902 -14.60 11.72 32.57
C LEU A 902 -14.68 11.24 31.12
N HIS A 903 -15.06 12.11 30.19
CA HIS A 903 -15.18 11.74 28.77
C HIS A 903 -13.85 11.31 28.13
N ASP A 904 -12.74 11.88 28.60
CA ASP A 904 -11.39 11.65 28.06
C ASP A 904 -10.42 11.04 29.09
N VAL A 905 -10.95 10.43 30.16
CA VAL A 905 -10.13 9.95 31.29
C VAL A 905 -9.12 8.87 30.89
N GLY A 906 -9.44 8.09 29.85
CA GLY A 906 -8.53 7.10 29.27
C GLY A 906 -7.20 7.71 28.78
N SER A 907 -7.19 9.00 28.44
CA SER A 907 -6.00 9.73 28.02
C SER A 907 -4.98 9.96 29.16
N LEU A 908 -5.33 9.67 30.42
CA LEU A 908 -4.34 9.57 31.51
C LEU A 908 -3.34 8.44 31.26
N ALA A 909 -3.78 7.31 30.69
CA ALA A 909 -2.90 6.22 30.29
C ALA A 909 -1.92 6.69 29.19
N THR A 910 -2.43 7.44 28.22
CA THR A 910 -1.63 8.05 27.14
C THR A 910 -0.58 9.01 27.70
N ALA A 911 -0.98 9.96 28.54
CA ALA A 911 -0.06 10.92 29.14
C ALA A 911 1.07 10.23 29.93
N ARG A 912 0.72 9.20 30.72
CA ARG A 912 1.68 8.39 31.45
C ARG A 912 2.62 7.62 30.52
N ALA A 913 2.09 6.96 29.49
CA ALA A 913 2.87 6.16 28.56
C ALA A 913 3.88 7.00 27.76
N LEU A 914 3.50 8.24 27.42
CA LEU A 914 4.36 9.21 26.75
C LEU A 914 5.39 9.86 27.68
N GLY A 915 5.19 9.75 29.01
CA GLY A 915 6.10 10.30 30.01
C GLY A 915 6.07 11.83 30.09
N VAL A 916 4.94 12.45 29.73
CA VAL A 916 4.83 13.93 29.75
C VAL A 916 4.58 14.46 31.16
N ASP A 917 5.00 15.69 31.38
CA ASP A 917 4.71 16.46 32.57
C ASP A 917 3.36 17.18 32.44
N LEU A 918 2.34 16.70 33.16
CA LEU A 918 0.99 17.24 33.07
C LEU A 918 0.38 17.44 34.46
N SER A 919 -0.23 18.60 34.68
CA SER A 919 -1.03 18.89 35.87
C SER A 919 -2.48 19.06 35.44
N VAL A 920 -3.39 18.21 35.93
CA VAL A 920 -4.80 18.23 35.54
C VAL A 920 -5.61 18.77 36.70
N MET A 921 -6.16 19.96 36.54
CA MET A 921 -7.09 20.57 37.46
C MET A 921 -8.52 20.28 37.01
N VAL A 922 -9.28 19.56 37.84
CA VAL A 922 -10.68 19.21 37.60
C VAL A 922 -11.58 20.01 38.54
N LEU A 923 -12.46 20.83 37.97
CA LEU A 923 -13.55 21.50 38.67
C LEU A 923 -14.75 20.54 38.72
N ASP A 924 -14.99 19.95 39.89
CA ASP A 924 -16.03 18.96 40.15
C ASP A 924 -17.25 19.62 40.80
N ASN A 925 -18.14 20.14 39.96
CA ASN A 925 -19.42 20.73 40.37
C ASN A 925 -20.61 19.77 40.19
N GLY A 926 -20.34 18.49 39.89
CA GLY A 926 -21.33 17.42 39.87
C GLY A 926 -22.13 17.35 38.58
N GLY A 927 -21.55 17.72 37.44
CA GLY A 927 -22.13 17.58 36.10
C GLY A 927 -21.92 18.79 35.18
N GLY A 928 -22.69 18.85 34.10
CA GLY A 928 -22.69 19.91 33.10
C GLY A 928 -23.34 21.19 33.60
N ALA A 929 -22.73 21.86 34.59
CA ALA A 929 -23.29 23.07 35.22
C ALA A 929 -23.64 24.18 34.21
N ILE A 930 -23.00 24.23 33.04
CA ILE A 930 -23.37 25.15 31.95
C ILE A 930 -24.85 25.08 31.57
N PHE A 931 -25.46 23.90 31.65
CA PHE A 931 -26.84 23.69 31.24
C PHE A 931 -27.85 24.26 32.24
N GLU A 932 -27.45 24.56 33.47
CA GLU A 932 -28.27 25.30 34.43
C GLU A 932 -28.58 26.73 33.92
N MET A 933 -27.86 27.22 32.91
CA MET A 933 -28.15 28.47 32.22
C MET A 933 -29.19 28.35 31.10
N LEU A 934 -29.59 27.14 30.70
CA LEU A 934 -30.59 26.95 29.64
C LEU A 934 -31.91 27.61 30.06
N PRO A 935 -32.58 28.36 29.15
CA PRO A 935 -33.88 28.98 29.45
C PRO A 935 -34.92 27.98 29.97
N TYR A 936 -34.89 26.74 29.45
CA TYR A 936 -35.76 25.66 29.89
C TYR A 936 -35.55 25.30 31.38
N LEU A 937 -34.34 24.89 31.77
CA LEU A 937 -34.05 24.52 33.16
C LEU A 937 -34.24 25.68 34.12
N ARG A 938 -33.85 26.90 33.70
CA ARG A 938 -34.08 28.11 34.49
C ARG A 938 -35.58 28.34 34.75
N SER A 939 -36.42 28.22 33.71
CA SER A 939 -37.86 28.43 33.85
C SER A 939 -38.51 27.42 34.81
N LEU A 940 -38.07 26.16 34.78
CA LEU A 940 -38.57 25.11 35.68
C LEU A 940 -38.16 25.36 37.14
N ARG A 941 -36.92 25.81 37.35
CA ARG A 941 -36.42 26.20 38.67
C ARG A 941 -37.19 27.38 39.23
N GLU A 942 -37.42 28.40 38.41
CA GLU A 942 -38.16 29.61 38.81
C GLU A 942 -39.65 29.34 39.05
N SER A 943 -40.26 28.39 38.33
CA SER A 943 -41.66 28.00 38.55
C SER A 943 -41.86 27.06 39.74
N GLY A 944 -40.79 26.59 40.38
CA GLY A 944 -40.86 25.60 41.48
C GLY A 944 -41.32 24.21 41.03
N ALA A 945 -41.13 23.85 39.76
CA ALA A 945 -41.55 22.56 39.21
C ALA A 945 -40.49 21.49 39.50
N GLU A 946 -40.33 21.12 40.77
CA GLU A 946 -39.19 20.31 41.27
C GLU A 946 -38.98 18.99 40.51
N ASP A 947 -40.05 18.22 40.26
CA ASP A 947 -39.94 16.93 39.54
C ASP A 947 -39.46 17.11 38.09
N ALA A 948 -40.04 18.07 37.37
CA ALA A 948 -39.67 18.37 35.99
C ALA A 948 -38.26 18.95 35.92
N TYR A 949 -37.87 19.76 36.91
CA TYR A 949 -36.52 20.29 37.04
C TYR A 949 -35.51 19.17 37.27
N ALA A 950 -35.79 18.23 38.18
CA ALA A 950 -34.93 17.07 38.44
C ALA A 950 -34.75 16.20 37.19
N GLN A 951 -35.84 15.85 36.49
CA GLN A 951 -35.79 15.10 35.23
C GLN A 951 -35.01 15.85 34.15
N GLY A 952 -35.20 17.18 34.04
CA GLY A 952 -34.43 18.01 33.13
C GLY A 952 -32.94 17.98 33.46
N ARG A 953 -32.56 18.05 34.74
CA ARG A 953 -31.16 17.96 35.16
C ARG A 953 -30.55 16.62 34.79
N GLU A 954 -31.24 15.50 34.97
CA GLU A 954 -30.76 14.17 34.53
C GLU A 954 -30.42 14.13 33.04
N LEU A 955 -31.21 14.79 32.19
CA LEU A 955 -31.01 14.82 30.74
C LEU A 955 -29.87 15.74 30.28
N PHE A 956 -29.70 16.90 30.91
CA PHE A 956 -28.78 17.94 30.44
C PHE A 956 -27.55 18.10 31.33
N VAL A 957 -27.75 18.27 32.63
CA VAL A 957 -26.65 18.41 33.60
C VAL A 957 -25.95 17.07 33.79
N THR A 958 -26.65 15.95 33.60
CA THR A 958 -26.13 14.58 33.74
C THR A 958 -25.28 14.40 35.00
N PRO A 959 -25.86 14.59 36.21
CA PRO A 959 -25.10 14.47 37.44
C PRO A 959 -24.47 13.08 37.59
N HIS A 960 -23.31 13.02 38.22
CA HIS A 960 -22.61 11.76 38.49
C HIS A 960 -22.12 11.68 39.94
N ASP A 961 -21.89 10.46 40.42
CA ASP A 961 -21.42 10.13 41.75
C ASP A 961 -19.99 9.53 41.76
N GLN A 962 -19.31 9.57 40.61
CA GLN A 962 -17.98 8.99 40.42
C GLN A 962 -16.92 9.66 41.30
N ASP A 963 -16.12 8.85 42.01
CA ASP A 963 -14.93 9.35 42.72
C ASP A 963 -13.78 9.57 41.74
N LEU A 964 -13.68 10.80 41.23
CA LEU A 964 -12.69 11.19 40.23
C LEU A 964 -11.22 10.93 40.68
N VAL A 965 -10.94 10.97 41.98
CA VAL A 965 -9.60 10.65 42.51
C VAL A 965 -9.31 9.16 42.37
N ALA A 966 -10.25 8.30 42.76
CA ALA A 966 -10.12 6.87 42.60
C ALA A 966 -10.05 6.47 41.11
N VAL A 967 -10.87 7.10 40.26
CA VAL A 967 -10.84 6.88 38.80
C VAL A 967 -9.47 7.24 38.22
N ALA A 968 -8.94 8.42 38.55
CA ALA A 968 -7.59 8.83 38.13
C ALA A 968 -6.52 7.86 38.66
N GLY A 969 -6.61 7.49 39.95
CA GLY A 969 -5.73 6.51 40.58
C GLY A 969 -5.73 5.14 39.90
N GLY A 970 -6.84 4.75 39.26
CA GLY A 970 -6.95 3.52 38.45
C GLY A 970 -6.01 3.49 37.24
N PHE A 971 -5.62 4.65 36.70
CA PHE A 971 -4.60 4.78 35.65
C PHE A 971 -3.16 4.88 36.24
N GLY A 972 -3.06 4.80 37.57
CA GLY A 972 -1.82 4.86 38.35
C GLY A 972 -1.09 6.19 38.26
N VAL A 973 -1.83 7.28 38.00
CA VAL A 973 -1.33 8.66 38.13
C VAL A 973 -1.55 9.15 39.56
N THR A 974 -0.79 10.15 39.99
CA THR A 974 -1.01 10.74 41.32
C THR A 974 -2.29 11.57 41.28
N ALA A 975 -3.23 11.31 42.17
CA ALA A 975 -4.47 12.06 42.27
C ALA A 975 -4.74 12.47 43.72
N GLU A 976 -5.16 13.71 43.93
CA GLU A 976 -5.62 14.19 45.24
C GLU A 976 -6.87 15.05 45.09
N ARG A 977 -7.77 14.94 46.08
CA ARG A 977 -8.87 15.89 46.26
C ARG A 977 -8.32 17.08 47.05
N ILE A 978 -8.66 18.27 46.62
CA ILE A 978 -8.20 19.52 47.23
C ILE A 978 -9.38 20.39 47.57
N GLU A 979 -9.31 21.06 48.72
CA GLU A 979 -10.22 22.15 49.02
C GLU A 979 -9.76 23.42 48.26
N PRO A 980 -10.67 24.31 47.82
CA PRO A 980 -10.31 25.50 47.06
C PRO A 980 -9.19 26.35 47.70
N GLY A 981 -9.19 26.52 49.02
CA GLY A 981 -8.16 27.24 49.77
C GLY A 981 -6.75 26.60 49.74
N GLU A 982 -6.62 25.33 49.35
CA GLU A 982 -5.35 24.60 49.29
C GLU A 982 -4.69 24.64 47.90
N MET A 983 -5.39 25.19 46.90
CA MET A 983 -5.03 25.18 45.47
C MET A 983 -3.58 25.59 45.22
N ALA A 984 -3.16 26.75 45.72
CA ALA A 984 -1.81 27.27 45.45
C ALA A 984 -0.72 26.32 45.97
N GLY A 985 -0.97 25.65 47.11
CA GLY A 985 -0.09 24.62 47.65
C GLY A 985 -0.09 23.35 46.80
N ALA A 986 -1.27 22.91 46.35
CA ALA A 986 -1.44 21.74 45.51
C ALA A 986 -0.77 21.90 44.14
N LEU A 987 -0.97 23.04 43.47
CA LEU A 987 -0.29 23.35 42.21
C LEU A 987 1.23 23.35 42.37
N ARG A 988 1.77 23.94 43.45
CA ARG A 988 3.21 23.87 43.75
C ARG A 988 3.71 22.43 43.90
N ARG A 989 2.97 21.58 44.63
CA ARG A 989 3.32 20.16 44.78
C ARG A 989 3.26 19.42 43.44
N ALA A 990 2.21 19.64 42.66
CA ALA A 990 2.05 19.03 41.34
C ALA A 990 3.19 19.44 40.39
N ARG A 991 3.60 20.71 40.38
CA ARG A 991 4.75 21.20 39.58
C ARG A 991 6.08 20.58 40.00
N SER A 992 6.25 20.26 41.27
CA SER A 992 7.49 19.64 41.79
C SER A 992 7.62 18.15 41.50
N ARG A 993 6.54 17.50 41.05
CA ARG A 993 6.51 16.05 40.79
C ARG A 993 6.59 15.80 39.27
N PRO A 994 7.55 15.00 38.79
CA PRO A 994 7.58 14.59 37.39
C PRO A 994 6.35 13.73 37.04
N GLY A 995 5.95 13.77 35.78
CA GLY A 995 4.80 13.03 35.25
C GLY A 995 3.46 13.72 35.49
N VAL A 996 2.41 12.89 35.55
CA VAL A 996 1.01 13.31 35.58
C VAL A 996 0.48 13.40 37.02
N SER A 997 -0.08 14.56 37.37
CA SER A 997 -0.78 14.79 38.65
C SER A 997 -2.19 15.32 38.40
N VAL A 998 -3.18 14.73 39.05
CA VAL A 998 -4.60 15.14 38.98
C VAL A 998 -5.01 15.77 40.31
N LEU A 999 -5.55 16.97 40.24
CA LEU A 999 -6.09 17.73 41.37
C LEU A 999 -7.59 17.90 41.14
N VAL A 1000 -8.40 17.40 42.07
CA VAL A 1000 -9.87 17.51 41.98
C VAL A 1000 -10.35 18.49 43.04
N ALA A 1001 -10.84 19.66 42.63
CA ALA A 1001 -11.54 20.55 43.56
C ALA A 1001 -13.04 20.31 43.46
N LYS A 1002 -13.64 19.98 44.60
CA LYS A 1002 -15.10 19.98 44.70
C LYS A 1002 -15.58 21.43 44.74
N THR A 1003 -16.47 21.79 43.83
CA THR A 1003 -17.01 23.14 43.70
C THR A 1003 -18.53 23.12 43.74
N ASP A 1004 -19.12 24.27 44.02
CA ASP A 1004 -20.57 24.45 44.04
C ASP A 1004 -21.03 25.31 42.86
N SER A 1005 -21.86 24.72 42.00
CA SER A 1005 -22.45 25.41 40.85
C SER A 1005 -23.30 26.62 41.26
N GLU A 1006 -23.98 26.60 42.41
CA GLU A 1006 -24.77 27.74 42.88
C GLU A 1006 -23.86 28.91 43.28
N ALA A 1007 -22.78 28.62 44.03
CA ALA A 1007 -21.77 29.61 44.38
C ALA A 1007 -21.10 30.21 43.12
N MET A 1008 -20.83 29.39 42.10
CA MET A 1008 -20.33 29.85 40.80
C MET A 1008 -21.31 30.82 40.13
N PHE A 1009 -22.61 30.49 40.04
CA PHE A 1009 -23.60 31.38 39.45
C PHE A 1009 -23.78 32.67 40.24
N ALA A 1010 -23.79 32.60 41.57
CA ALA A 1010 -23.85 33.77 42.42
C ALA A 1010 -22.64 34.71 42.18
N ALA A 1011 -21.46 34.15 41.92
CA ALA A 1011 -20.27 34.94 41.58
C ALA A 1011 -20.40 35.64 40.22
N TYR A 1012 -20.93 34.96 39.20
CA TYR A 1012 -21.25 35.60 37.91
C TYR A 1012 -22.30 36.70 38.07
N ASP A 1013 -23.40 36.45 38.80
CA ASP A 1013 -24.44 37.45 39.05
C ASP A 1013 -23.87 38.70 39.73
N ARG A 1014 -22.97 38.53 40.70
CA ARG A 1014 -22.28 39.67 41.34
C ARG A 1014 -21.40 40.43 40.35
N LEU A 1015 -20.70 39.75 39.44
CA LEU A 1015 -19.89 40.39 38.41
C LEU A 1015 -20.71 41.16 37.38
N TYR A 1016 -21.85 40.62 36.94
CA TYR A 1016 -22.68 41.20 35.88
C TYR A 1016 -23.69 42.25 36.36
N ARG A 1017 -24.05 42.29 37.65
CA ARG A 1017 -24.97 43.30 38.22
C ARG A 1017 -24.28 44.59 38.68
N THR A 1018 -22.95 44.67 38.61
CA THR A 1018 -22.15 45.85 39.02
C THR A 1018 -21.80 46.69 37.81
#